data_AF-A0A4W3JR75-F1
#
_entry.id   AF-A0A4W3JR75-F1
#
_cell.length_a   1.000
_cell.length_b   1.000
_cell.length_c   1.000
_cell.angle_alpha   90.00
_cell.angle_beta   90.00
_cell.angle_gamma   90.00
#
_symmetry.space_group_name_H-M   'P 1'
#
loop_
_entity.id
_entity.type
_entity.pdbx_description
1 polymer ?
#
loop_
_entity_poly.entity_id
_entity_poly.type
_entity_poly.pdbx_seq_one_letter_code
_entity_poly.pdbx_strand_id
1 'polypeptide(L)'
;MEQECVDLLARVCLVLGDTGQSLIDDTCLEKLLDWFRAVLECETGLCLLRQNPCLTNVIVNVPKQKDLDPRILSFILRLTGLFTASNDYFDELEENGIVSSLFGNPANLGTEVWEEATVRCGWLLGIQNMLRHEAALQFLQKHGSIEAIIQLQKDSSLFVASAAIQLLANVLTFSFQNSELANIPLDTDTTNTITSVPSPECQDCAYAIIEHIEGFLRSSIPSKVRQALKLLSKVSGTCHPVVIASLWPKVAESVELLVKGDLDGIGQQLVELFVNLSRTAPSEVLDSGIWELMGILLNTLKQNEALALASGVIKLQNCPQPLRRQSLTTVLQPLNSIAVSSTQPQDSALLEVPSGCRADIEDHLIRKSTCINLLCQTISYLRELLETPLQPVDLQCDALTSSLLTVLQMCTGAAIPTSPAGVMFSKHLIGCIKVQRAGLDTLGAVAQWAGSCKEVGNTMNLLLDYLRNPDTDPTVLKKSLQALLCWMQHCNEATDSHTLGSKVQEFLNGDFTSVLKKRLFDIRWEVRDSTLEFLGHLCFQFKESDSFCVLLASSGIQQLIVDLLSDPESYVRASAVTALGQMKYLAHDWQPLLNQETILSRLLEILKQDSEGFPRRAVVKVFAEWAKHCDVLSGQELENSISVVLMAGSGDLDWEVKVHSLEVAEAFIDQAVAKLSPCPYTALLTRNPQSAEVRSFLQNLCDVGIFSVLFNALWDCDRPAAQKACEILIKLKKIISSGNRADGKEVHEILNGHSLGRESFSSWLSDHGLNLQNGTHVLEVIIALDLEFQHRQLDCSSDHIESSLRSLLQDILAAASHSDEDGADCY
;
A
#
# COMPACT_ATOMS: atom_id res chain seq x y z
N MET A 1 -23.46 -25.29 -3.97
CA MET A 1 -22.59 -25.77 -2.86
C MET A 1 -22.27 -27.25 -3.07
N GLU A 2 -21.07 -27.73 -2.69
CA GLU A 2 -20.76 -29.16 -2.67
C GLU A 2 -21.60 -29.90 -1.61
N GLN A 3 -22.00 -31.14 -1.87
CA GLN A 3 -22.88 -31.92 -0.98
C GLN A 3 -22.27 -32.10 0.42
N GLU A 4 -20.96 -32.27 0.51
CA GLU A 4 -20.25 -32.44 1.79
C GLU A 4 -20.34 -31.18 2.68
N CYS A 5 -20.31 -29.99 2.07
CA CYS A 5 -20.45 -28.73 2.81
C CYS A 5 -21.88 -28.51 3.34
N VAL A 6 -22.91 -29.00 2.64
CA VAL A 6 -24.31 -28.95 3.11
C VAL A 6 -24.47 -29.77 4.39
N ASP A 7 -23.90 -30.98 4.42
CA ASP A 7 -23.95 -31.86 5.59
C ASP A 7 -23.16 -31.28 6.78
N LEU A 8 -21.98 -30.70 6.52
CA LEU A 8 -21.19 -30.01 7.54
C LEU A 8 -21.91 -28.78 8.09
N LEU A 9 -22.55 -27.98 7.24
CA LEU A 9 -23.29 -26.79 7.65
C LEU A 9 -24.48 -27.15 8.55
N ALA A 10 -25.21 -28.22 8.24
CA ALA A 10 -26.29 -28.70 9.09
C ALA A 10 -25.81 -29.08 10.50
N ARG A 11 -24.62 -29.68 10.62
CA ARG A 11 -24.00 -29.99 11.92
C ARG A 11 -23.57 -28.72 12.66
N VAL A 12 -22.97 -27.74 11.97
CA VAL A 12 -22.62 -26.44 12.57
C VAL A 12 -23.87 -25.72 13.08
N CYS A 13 -24.98 -25.75 12.34
CA CYS A 13 -26.26 -25.18 12.80
C CYS A 13 -26.81 -25.84 14.07
N LEU A 14 -26.56 -27.14 14.29
CA LEU A 14 -26.93 -27.81 15.53
C LEU A 14 -26.08 -27.31 16.71
N VAL A 15 -24.77 -27.17 16.51
CA VAL A 15 -23.84 -26.62 17.51
C VAL A 15 -24.26 -25.20 17.89
N LEU A 16 -24.59 -24.35 16.91
CA LEU A 16 -25.07 -22.98 17.16
C LEU A 16 -26.35 -22.91 17.99
N GLY A 17 -27.16 -23.98 18.00
CA GLY A 17 -28.41 -24.06 18.75
C GLY A 17 -28.31 -24.78 20.09
N ASP A 18 -27.13 -25.28 20.47
CA ASP A 18 -26.90 -26.01 21.71
C ASP A 18 -26.25 -25.09 22.76
N THR A 19 -27.02 -24.70 23.78
CA THR A 19 -26.55 -23.84 24.88
C THR A 19 -25.56 -24.54 25.81
N GLY A 20 -25.34 -25.85 25.66
CA GLY A 20 -24.44 -26.64 26.50
C GLY A 20 -23.02 -26.83 25.96
N GLN A 21 -22.74 -26.47 24.70
CA GLN A 21 -21.42 -26.65 24.08
C GLN A 21 -20.49 -25.45 24.29
N SER A 22 -19.18 -25.71 24.18
CA SER A 22 -18.19 -24.66 24.35
C SER A 22 -18.29 -23.59 23.26
N LEU A 23 -17.84 -22.44 23.71
CA LEU A 23 -17.82 -21.15 23.08
C LEU A 23 -17.11 -21.18 21.71
N ILE A 24 -17.87 -20.94 20.63
CA ILE A 24 -17.33 -20.79 19.26
C ILE A 24 -16.55 -19.47 19.19
N ASP A 25 -15.35 -19.50 18.59
CA ASP A 25 -14.53 -18.31 18.40
C ASP A 25 -15.23 -17.28 17.49
N ASP A 26 -15.18 -15.99 17.88
CA ASP A 26 -15.78 -14.88 17.13
C ASP A 26 -15.24 -14.80 15.71
N THR A 27 -13.95 -15.08 15.52
CA THR A 27 -13.31 -15.08 14.19
C THR A 27 -13.98 -16.08 13.24
N CYS A 28 -14.39 -17.24 13.74
CA CYS A 28 -15.05 -18.26 12.92
C CYS A 28 -16.46 -17.84 12.50
N LEU A 29 -17.20 -17.19 13.40
CA LEU A 29 -18.53 -16.65 13.10
C LEU A 29 -18.45 -15.50 12.08
N GLU A 30 -17.45 -14.62 12.17
CA GLU A 30 -17.21 -13.57 11.18
C GLU A 30 -16.89 -14.14 9.80
N LYS A 31 -15.98 -15.12 9.71
CA LYS A 31 -15.64 -15.80 8.45
C LYS A 31 -16.87 -16.46 7.81
N LEU A 32 -17.74 -17.04 8.64
CA LEU A 32 -18.98 -17.66 8.16
C LEU A 32 -19.96 -16.61 7.62
N LEU A 33 -20.10 -15.45 8.27
CA LEU A 33 -20.90 -14.33 7.76
C LEU A 33 -20.35 -13.78 6.43
N ASP A 34 -19.04 -13.64 6.31
CA ASP A 34 -18.39 -13.19 5.06
C ASP A 34 -18.63 -14.18 3.92
N TRP A 35 -18.58 -15.48 4.21
CA TRP A 35 -18.93 -16.51 3.24
C TRP A 35 -20.41 -16.42 2.81
N PHE A 36 -21.35 -16.27 3.75
CA PHE A 36 -22.76 -16.07 3.40
C PHE A 36 -22.98 -14.83 2.53
N ARG A 37 -22.28 -13.74 2.84
CA ARG A 37 -22.33 -12.51 2.04
C ARG A 37 -21.89 -12.78 0.59
N ALA A 38 -20.76 -13.46 0.39
CA ALA A 38 -20.25 -13.79 -0.94
C ALA A 38 -21.21 -14.70 -1.74
N VAL A 39 -21.87 -15.65 -1.08
CA VAL A 39 -22.84 -16.56 -1.74
C VAL A 39 -24.09 -15.80 -2.17
N LEU A 40 -24.58 -14.89 -1.32
CA LEU A 40 -25.78 -14.09 -1.59
C LEU A 40 -25.57 -13.05 -2.70
N GLU A 41 -24.32 -12.79 -3.12
CA GLU A 41 -24.03 -12.02 -4.34
C GLU A 41 -24.30 -12.82 -5.63
N CYS A 42 -24.22 -14.15 -5.57
CA CYS A 42 -24.35 -15.04 -6.73
C CYS A 42 -25.69 -15.81 -6.79
N GLU A 43 -26.29 -16.11 -5.64
CA GLU A 43 -27.53 -16.87 -5.51
C GLU A 43 -28.57 -16.12 -4.66
N THR A 44 -29.86 -16.34 -4.91
CA THR A 44 -30.92 -15.74 -4.09
C THR A 44 -31.01 -16.43 -2.72
N GLY A 45 -31.20 -15.67 -1.65
CA GLY A 45 -31.29 -16.20 -0.28
C GLY A 45 -32.35 -17.29 -0.10
N LEU A 46 -33.48 -17.18 -0.80
CA LEU A 46 -34.52 -18.22 -0.81
C LEU A 46 -34.05 -19.56 -1.39
N CYS A 47 -33.19 -19.53 -2.42
CA CYS A 47 -32.63 -20.76 -2.99
C CYS A 47 -31.71 -21.46 -1.98
N LEU A 48 -30.84 -20.69 -1.33
CA LEU A 48 -29.90 -21.20 -0.33
C LEU A 48 -30.63 -21.82 0.88
N LEU A 49 -31.72 -21.20 1.34
CA LEU A 49 -32.52 -21.70 2.46
C LEU A 49 -33.34 -22.94 2.09
N ARG A 50 -33.91 -23.00 0.88
CA ARG A 50 -34.60 -24.21 0.39
C ARG A 50 -33.66 -25.41 0.31
N GLN A 51 -32.40 -25.17 -0.05
CA GLN A 51 -31.36 -26.20 -0.06
C GLN A 51 -30.86 -26.55 1.34
N ASN A 52 -30.96 -25.63 2.31
CA ASN A 52 -30.43 -25.77 3.67
C ASN A 52 -31.46 -25.38 4.76
N PRO A 53 -32.46 -26.23 5.04
CA PRO A 53 -33.52 -25.93 6.02
C PRO A 53 -33.02 -25.70 7.46
N CYS A 54 -31.80 -26.16 7.77
CA CYS A 54 -31.14 -25.93 9.06
C CYS A 54 -30.96 -24.44 9.38
N LEU A 55 -30.75 -23.60 8.37
CA LEU A 55 -30.56 -22.15 8.54
C LEU A 55 -31.83 -21.45 8.98
N THR A 56 -32.98 -21.82 8.39
CA THR A 56 -34.29 -21.33 8.83
C THR A 56 -34.56 -21.73 10.27
N ASN A 57 -34.23 -22.98 10.66
CA ASN A 57 -34.37 -23.42 12.04
C ASN A 57 -33.53 -22.59 13.02
N VAL A 58 -32.28 -22.28 12.65
CA VAL A 58 -31.40 -21.43 13.47
C VAL A 58 -31.99 -20.03 13.64
N ILE A 59 -32.43 -19.38 12.55
CA ILE A 59 -33.00 -18.02 12.59
C ILE A 59 -34.30 -17.97 13.42
N VAL A 60 -35.15 -18.99 13.33
CA VAL A 60 -36.50 -18.97 13.94
C VAL A 60 -36.51 -19.41 15.41
N ASN A 61 -35.72 -20.43 15.76
CA ASN A 61 -35.88 -21.14 17.03
C ASN A 61 -34.77 -20.85 18.03
N VAL A 62 -33.53 -20.63 17.58
CA VAL A 62 -32.40 -20.38 18.49
C VAL A 62 -32.55 -19.08 19.28
N PRO A 63 -32.99 -17.94 18.69
CA PRO A 63 -33.18 -16.69 19.45
C PRO A 63 -34.24 -16.77 20.57
N LYS A 64 -35.10 -17.79 20.58
CA LYS A 64 -36.16 -17.97 21.60
C LYS A 64 -35.65 -18.68 22.86
N GLN A 65 -34.39 -19.13 22.87
CA GLN A 65 -33.78 -19.80 24.01
C GLN A 65 -33.40 -18.78 25.10
N LYS A 66 -33.53 -19.16 26.37
CA LYS A 66 -33.34 -18.24 27.50
C LYS A 66 -31.87 -17.97 27.86
N ASP A 67 -30.99 -18.93 27.62
CA ASP A 67 -29.58 -18.90 28.03
C ASP A 67 -28.64 -18.84 26.81
N LEU A 68 -29.05 -18.13 25.75
CA LEU A 68 -28.28 -18.02 24.51
C LEU A 68 -27.07 -17.10 24.68
N ASP A 69 -25.91 -17.51 24.17
CA ASP A 69 -24.71 -16.68 24.15
C ASP A 69 -24.94 -15.39 23.34
N PRO A 70 -24.61 -14.19 23.89
CA PRO A 70 -24.75 -12.91 23.20
C PRO A 70 -24.07 -12.83 21.82
N ARG A 71 -22.97 -13.55 21.60
CA ARG A 71 -22.28 -13.63 20.30
C ARG A 71 -23.04 -14.43 19.28
N ILE A 72 -23.64 -15.55 19.70
CA ILE A 72 -24.50 -16.35 18.81
C ILE A 72 -25.73 -15.54 18.43
N LEU A 73 -26.34 -14.82 19.39
CA LEU A 73 -27.44 -13.91 19.07
C LEU A 73 -27.01 -12.81 18.09
N SER A 74 -25.84 -12.18 18.31
CA SER A 74 -25.29 -11.18 17.40
C SER A 74 -25.05 -11.73 15.99
N PHE A 75 -24.50 -12.94 15.88
CA PHE A 75 -24.36 -13.67 14.63
C PHE A 75 -25.72 -13.91 13.96
N ILE A 76 -26.73 -14.38 14.69
CA ILE A 76 -28.08 -14.63 14.15
C ILE A 76 -28.74 -13.32 13.69
N LEU A 77 -28.60 -12.23 14.44
CA LEU A 77 -29.10 -10.91 14.01
C LEU A 77 -28.45 -10.51 12.67
N ARG A 78 -27.13 -10.61 12.57
CA ARG A 78 -26.42 -10.24 11.32
C ARG A 78 -26.75 -11.15 10.15
N LEU A 79 -26.86 -12.46 10.40
CA LEU A 79 -27.25 -13.45 9.41
C LEU A 79 -28.69 -13.21 8.92
N THR A 80 -29.62 -12.97 9.84
CA THR A 80 -31.01 -12.64 9.50
C THR A 80 -31.05 -11.39 8.63
N GLY A 81 -30.30 -10.34 9.01
CA GLY A 81 -30.17 -9.13 8.20
C GLY A 81 -29.62 -9.34 6.79
N LEU A 82 -28.69 -10.30 6.60
CA LEU A 82 -28.18 -10.66 5.27
C LEU A 82 -29.26 -11.32 4.42
N PHE A 83 -30.04 -12.24 4.98
CA PHE A 83 -31.11 -12.91 4.23
C PHE A 83 -32.30 -11.98 3.97
N THR A 84 -32.64 -11.11 4.91
CA THR A 84 -33.72 -10.12 4.76
C THR A 84 -33.31 -8.93 3.89
N ALA A 85 -32.11 -8.91 3.32
CA ALA A 85 -31.74 -7.97 2.26
C ALA A 85 -32.58 -8.18 0.97
N SER A 86 -33.20 -9.35 0.81
CA SER A 86 -34.13 -9.67 -0.28
C SER A 86 -35.57 -9.44 0.16
N ASN A 87 -36.36 -8.70 -0.65
CA ASN A 87 -37.78 -8.43 -0.40
C ASN A 87 -38.58 -9.72 -0.11
N ASP A 88 -38.43 -10.74 -0.97
CA ASP A 88 -39.25 -11.94 -0.87
C ASP A 88 -39.10 -12.65 0.48
N TYR A 89 -37.88 -12.67 1.04
CA TYR A 89 -37.62 -13.32 2.32
C TYR A 89 -37.87 -12.39 3.52
N PHE A 90 -37.67 -11.08 3.34
CA PHE A 90 -38.10 -10.09 4.32
C PHE A 90 -39.61 -10.25 4.59
N ASP A 91 -40.42 -10.30 3.54
CA ASP A 91 -41.87 -10.43 3.65
C ASP A 91 -42.26 -11.75 4.34
N GLU A 92 -41.65 -12.88 3.94
CA GLU A 92 -41.90 -14.19 4.56
C GLU A 92 -41.56 -14.20 6.06
N LEU A 93 -40.42 -13.63 6.46
CA LEU A 93 -40.03 -13.60 7.88
C LEU A 93 -40.82 -12.60 8.71
N GLU A 94 -41.22 -11.46 8.12
CA GLU A 94 -42.04 -10.45 8.81
C GLU A 94 -43.49 -10.94 8.97
N GLU A 95 -44.08 -11.63 7.98
CA GLU A 95 -45.39 -12.29 8.12
C GLU A 95 -45.40 -13.32 9.26
N ASN A 96 -44.28 -14.02 9.44
CA ASN A 96 -44.07 -14.95 10.56
C ASN A 96 -43.68 -14.26 11.88
N GLY A 97 -43.59 -12.92 11.90
CA GLY A 97 -43.28 -12.11 13.08
C GLY A 97 -41.82 -12.17 13.55
N ILE A 98 -40.92 -12.76 12.77
CA ILE A 98 -39.52 -12.99 13.16
C ILE A 98 -38.73 -11.69 13.08
N VAL A 99 -38.86 -10.93 11.98
CA VAL A 99 -38.18 -9.63 11.81
C VAL A 99 -38.64 -8.66 12.90
N SER A 100 -39.95 -8.54 13.12
CA SER A 100 -40.53 -7.80 14.24
C SER A 100 -40.00 -8.20 15.63
N SER A 101 -39.74 -9.49 15.87
CA SER A 101 -39.22 -9.96 17.16
C SER A 101 -37.74 -9.61 17.37
N LEU A 102 -36.93 -9.69 16.30
CA LEU A 102 -35.48 -9.49 16.36
C LEU A 102 -35.05 -8.02 16.18
N PHE A 103 -35.73 -7.29 15.30
CA PHE A 103 -35.37 -5.94 14.87
C PHE A 103 -36.38 -4.85 15.24
N GLY A 104 -37.52 -5.23 15.84
CA GLY A 104 -38.52 -4.29 16.31
C GLY A 104 -38.05 -3.50 17.54
N ASN A 105 -38.91 -3.33 18.54
CA ASN A 105 -38.53 -2.62 19.76
C ASN A 105 -37.39 -3.40 20.47
N PRO A 106 -36.23 -2.79 20.75
CA PRO A 106 -35.13 -3.46 21.44
C PRO A 106 -35.50 -4.11 22.78
N ALA A 107 -36.54 -3.59 23.45
CA ALA A 107 -37.08 -4.19 24.68
C ALA A 107 -37.59 -5.63 24.49
N ASN A 108 -37.87 -6.05 23.24
CA ASN A 108 -38.35 -7.39 22.91
C ASN A 108 -37.25 -8.47 23.04
N LEU A 109 -35.97 -8.09 22.95
CA LEU A 109 -34.82 -9.01 23.07
C LEU A 109 -34.50 -9.38 24.53
N GLY A 110 -35.16 -8.73 25.50
CA GLY A 110 -34.89 -8.88 26.92
C GLY A 110 -33.85 -7.87 27.43
N THR A 111 -34.08 -7.35 28.64
CA THR A 111 -33.27 -6.26 29.20
C THR A 111 -31.82 -6.66 29.45
N GLU A 112 -31.58 -7.88 29.94
CA GLU A 112 -30.21 -8.33 30.28
C GLU A 112 -29.36 -8.54 29.03
N VAL A 113 -29.93 -9.14 27.98
CA VAL A 113 -29.21 -9.44 26.73
C VAL A 113 -28.96 -8.16 25.92
N TRP A 114 -29.86 -7.18 25.97
CA TRP A 114 -29.67 -5.90 25.30
C TRP A 114 -28.54 -5.05 25.90
N GLU A 115 -28.19 -5.24 27.18
CA GLU A 115 -27.06 -4.54 27.83
C GLU A 115 -25.68 -5.03 27.34
N GLU A 116 -25.62 -6.13 26.58
CA GLU A 116 -24.40 -6.59 25.93
C GLU A 116 -24.08 -5.80 24.65
N ALA A 117 -22.88 -5.20 24.59
CA ALA A 117 -22.47 -4.36 23.47
C ALA A 117 -22.43 -5.12 22.14
N THR A 118 -22.07 -6.41 22.17
CA THR A 118 -22.02 -7.30 20.99
C THR A 118 -23.41 -7.51 20.38
N VAL A 119 -24.47 -7.56 21.20
CA VAL A 119 -25.85 -7.69 20.74
C VAL A 119 -26.33 -6.40 20.09
N ARG A 120 -26.10 -5.25 20.74
CA ARG A 120 -26.45 -3.93 20.15
C ARG A 120 -25.72 -3.69 18.82
N CYS A 121 -24.45 -4.07 18.75
CA CYS A 121 -23.67 -4.01 17.50
C CYS A 121 -24.24 -4.96 16.44
N GLY A 122 -24.55 -6.21 16.79
CA GLY A 122 -25.17 -7.19 15.90
C GLY A 122 -26.53 -6.75 15.37
N TRP A 123 -27.34 -6.12 16.22
CA TRP A 123 -28.63 -5.54 15.86
C TRP A 123 -28.49 -4.42 14.83
N LEU A 124 -27.58 -3.46 15.07
CA LEU A 124 -27.29 -2.37 14.14
C LEU A 124 -26.78 -2.88 12.79
N LEU A 125 -25.84 -3.84 12.80
CA LEU A 125 -25.27 -4.42 11.59
C LEU A 125 -26.28 -5.29 10.83
N GLY A 126 -27.16 -5.99 11.53
CA GLY A 126 -28.27 -6.73 10.92
C GLY A 126 -29.24 -5.79 10.19
N ILE A 127 -29.65 -4.68 10.83
CA ILE A 127 -30.48 -3.66 10.16
C ILE A 127 -29.75 -3.06 8.96
N GLN A 128 -28.45 -2.78 9.09
CA GLN A 128 -27.66 -2.27 7.99
C GLN A 128 -27.65 -3.21 6.78
N ASN A 129 -27.55 -4.53 7.00
CA ASN A 129 -27.61 -5.53 5.94
C ASN A 129 -29.01 -5.57 5.29
N MET A 130 -30.06 -5.47 6.10
CA MET A 130 -31.47 -5.50 5.69
C MET A 130 -31.88 -4.25 4.88
N LEU A 131 -31.23 -3.10 5.08
CA LEU A 131 -31.53 -1.84 4.42
C LEU A 131 -31.11 -1.85 2.93
N ARG A 132 -31.86 -2.59 2.11
CA ARG A 132 -31.69 -2.70 0.65
C ARG A 132 -32.97 -2.39 -0.13
N HIS A 133 -34.10 -2.28 0.55
CA HIS A 133 -35.41 -2.13 -0.05
C HIS A 133 -36.34 -1.30 0.85
N GLU A 134 -37.43 -0.82 0.26
CA GLU A 134 -38.35 0.12 0.91
C GLU A 134 -39.11 -0.48 2.09
N ALA A 135 -39.47 -1.78 2.03
CA ALA A 135 -40.15 -2.45 3.13
C ALA A 135 -39.34 -2.45 4.44
N ALA A 136 -38.00 -2.54 4.36
CA ALA A 136 -37.13 -2.42 5.53
C ALA A 136 -37.18 -1.01 6.13
N LEU A 137 -37.25 0.04 5.30
CA LEU A 137 -37.37 1.42 5.77
C LEU A 137 -38.73 1.67 6.45
N GLN A 138 -39.82 1.19 5.84
CA GLN A 138 -41.16 1.24 6.42
C GLN A 138 -41.22 0.50 7.76
N PHE A 139 -40.52 -0.63 7.89
CA PHE A 139 -40.40 -1.36 9.14
C PHE A 139 -39.71 -0.54 10.23
N LEU A 140 -38.58 0.12 9.92
CA LEU A 140 -37.87 0.98 10.89
C LEU A 140 -38.75 2.11 11.41
N GLN A 141 -39.59 2.69 10.54
CA GLN A 141 -40.56 3.71 10.94
C GLN A 141 -41.68 3.14 11.81
N LYS A 142 -42.32 2.05 11.35
CA LYS A 142 -43.43 1.37 12.04
C LYS A 142 -43.08 0.99 13.48
N HIS A 143 -41.84 0.57 13.72
CA HIS A 143 -41.36 0.13 15.04
C HIS A 143 -40.61 1.19 15.84
N GLY A 144 -40.48 2.43 15.32
CA GLY A 144 -39.77 3.51 16.01
C GLY A 144 -38.26 3.27 16.19
N SER A 145 -37.67 2.43 15.34
CA SER A 145 -36.28 1.98 15.48
C SER A 145 -35.26 3.11 15.25
N ILE A 146 -35.62 4.17 14.50
CA ILE A 146 -34.75 5.33 14.26
C ILE A 146 -34.37 6.03 15.57
N GLU A 147 -35.32 6.21 16.49
CA GLU A 147 -35.06 6.82 17.80
C GLU A 147 -34.10 5.95 18.62
N ALA A 148 -34.26 4.63 18.58
CA ALA A 148 -33.34 3.70 19.25
C ALA A 148 -31.91 3.82 18.68
N ILE A 149 -31.76 3.85 17.35
CA ILE A 149 -30.47 4.04 16.69
C ILE A 149 -29.84 5.38 17.07
N ILE A 150 -30.63 6.45 17.14
CA ILE A 150 -30.20 7.78 17.59
C ILE A 150 -29.64 7.73 19.02
N GLN A 151 -30.30 7.04 19.95
CA GLN A 151 -29.82 6.94 21.33
C GLN A 151 -28.49 6.16 21.40
N LEU A 152 -28.31 5.15 20.55
CA LEU A 152 -27.07 4.36 20.47
C LEU A 152 -25.85 5.15 19.99
N GLN A 153 -26.00 6.36 19.43
CA GLN A 153 -24.85 7.24 19.18
C GLN A 153 -24.09 7.63 20.45
N LYS A 154 -24.74 7.53 21.62
CA LYS A 154 -24.15 7.85 22.93
C LYS A 154 -23.72 6.62 23.72
N ASP A 155 -23.69 5.45 23.08
CA ASP A 155 -23.30 4.19 23.72
C ASP A 155 -21.88 4.29 24.31
N SER A 156 -21.65 3.57 25.41
CA SER A 156 -20.33 3.49 26.04
C SER A 156 -19.32 2.73 25.18
N SER A 157 -19.79 1.80 24.34
CA SER A 157 -18.99 1.10 23.35
C SER A 157 -18.76 1.96 22.12
N LEU A 158 -17.48 2.21 21.80
CA LEU A 158 -17.08 2.93 20.58
C LEU A 158 -17.56 2.22 19.32
N PHE A 159 -17.62 0.88 19.32
CA PHE A 159 -18.08 0.09 18.17
C PHE A 159 -19.58 0.28 17.92
N VAL A 160 -20.40 0.25 18.98
CA VAL A 160 -21.86 0.46 18.89
C VAL A 160 -22.14 1.90 18.44
N ALA A 161 -21.50 2.89 19.07
CA ALA A 161 -21.68 4.29 18.68
C ALA A 161 -21.28 4.54 17.22
N SER A 162 -20.18 3.94 16.75
CA SER A 162 -19.75 4.06 15.36
C SER A 162 -20.69 3.35 14.38
N ALA A 163 -21.17 2.16 14.72
CA ALA A 163 -22.14 1.42 13.90
C ALA A 163 -23.47 2.17 13.80
N ALA A 164 -23.92 2.81 14.89
CA ALA A 164 -25.11 3.65 14.90
C ALA A 164 -24.97 4.87 13.98
N ILE A 165 -23.82 5.57 14.04
CA ILE A 165 -23.52 6.69 13.13
C ILE A 165 -23.50 6.23 11.67
N GLN A 166 -22.88 5.09 11.38
CA GLN A 166 -22.84 4.52 10.04
C GLN A 166 -24.24 4.17 9.53
N LEU A 167 -25.06 3.52 10.37
CA LEU A 167 -26.41 3.12 10.00
C LEU A 167 -27.30 4.35 9.72
N LEU A 168 -27.22 5.41 10.54
CA LEU A 168 -27.96 6.65 10.29
C LEU A 168 -27.56 7.32 8.97
N ALA A 169 -26.27 7.32 8.63
CA ALA A 169 -25.80 7.81 7.33
C ALA A 169 -26.32 6.94 6.17
N ASN A 170 -26.38 5.61 6.35
CA ASN A 170 -26.93 4.69 5.34
C ASN A 170 -28.44 4.88 5.15
N VAL A 171 -29.20 5.06 6.24
CA VAL A 171 -30.63 5.37 6.19
C VAL A 171 -30.87 6.67 5.41
N LEU A 172 -30.13 7.74 5.71
CA LEU A 172 -30.19 8.98 4.93
C LEU A 172 -29.87 8.73 3.45
N THR A 173 -28.78 8.02 3.15
CA THR A 173 -28.39 7.72 1.76
C THR A 173 -29.50 7.01 1.01
N PHE A 174 -30.04 5.95 1.59
CA PHE A 174 -31.11 5.16 1.01
C PHE A 174 -32.38 5.99 0.83
N SER A 175 -32.75 6.81 1.83
CA SER A 175 -33.92 7.68 1.76
C SER A 175 -33.86 8.72 0.63
N PHE A 176 -32.68 9.21 0.29
CA PHE A 176 -32.51 10.20 -0.78
C PHE A 176 -32.25 9.57 -2.15
N GLN A 177 -31.71 8.34 -2.22
CA GLN A 177 -31.50 7.62 -3.48
C GLN A 177 -32.80 7.14 -4.15
N ASN A 178 -33.83 6.81 -3.35
CA ASN A 178 -35.15 6.40 -3.86
C ASN A 178 -36.07 7.59 -4.17
N SER A 179 -35.59 8.82 -3.98
CA SER A 179 -36.25 10.04 -4.45
C SER A 179 -35.78 10.32 -5.89
N GLU A 180 -36.67 10.72 -6.80
CA GLU A 180 -36.35 11.01 -8.22
C GLU A 180 -35.22 12.05 -8.44
N LEU A 181 -34.74 12.70 -7.37
CA LEU A 181 -33.57 13.58 -7.33
C LEU A 181 -32.23 12.89 -7.71
N ALA A 182 -32.14 11.56 -7.68
CA ALA A 182 -30.89 10.86 -8.03
C ALA A 182 -30.57 10.85 -9.54
N ASN A 183 -31.56 11.10 -10.41
CA ASN A 183 -31.43 10.94 -11.88
C ASN A 183 -31.46 12.26 -12.67
N ILE A 184 -31.48 13.42 -12.01
CA ILE A 184 -31.49 14.72 -12.70
C ILE A 184 -30.05 15.25 -12.77
N PRO A 185 -29.48 15.50 -13.96
CA PRO A 185 -28.21 16.20 -14.09
C PRO A 185 -28.32 17.58 -13.43
N LEU A 186 -27.35 17.92 -12.59
CA LEU A 186 -27.28 19.16 -11.80
C LEU A 186 -26.94 20.40 -12.66
N ASP A 187 -27.50 20.46 -13.87
CA ASP A 187 -27.36 21.55 -14.84
C ASP A 187 -28.74 21.77 -15.46
N THR A 188 -29.60 22.55 -14.81
CA THR A 188 -30.56 23.47 -15.46
C THR A 188 -31.48 24.12 -14.43
N ASP A 189 -31.55 25.46 -14.50
CA ASP A 189 -32.60 26.29 -13.93
C ASP A 189 -33.99 25.73 -14.26
N THR A 190 -34.58 24.97 -13.33
CA THR A 190 -35.98 24.58 -13.40
C THR A 190 -36.62 24.70 -12.02
N THR A 191 -36.88 25.96 -11.66
CA THR A 191 -37.94 26.26 -10.71
C THR A 191 -39.28 25.89 -11.36
N ASN A 192 -39.93 24.89 -10.78
CA ASN A 192 -41.25 24.33 -11.09
C ASN A 192 -41.28 23.11 -12.02
N THR A 193 -42.07 22.13 -11.56
CA THR A 193 -42.57 20.90 -12.22
C THR A 193 -41.62 19.71 -12.33
N ILE A 194 -41.50 18.93 -11.23
CA ILE A 194 -41.48 17.46 -11.27
C ILE A 194 -42.27 16.93 -10.06
N THR A 195 -43.41 16.29 -10.34
CA THR A 195 -44.27 15.60 -9.37
C THR A 195 -44.11 14.09 -9.57
N SER A 196 -43.17 13.48 -8.88
CA SER A 196 -43.46 12.21 -8.22
C SER A 196 -42.89 12.28 -6.81
N VAL A 197 -43.73 11.92 -5.85
CA VAL A 197 -43.52 12.14 -4.42
C VAL A 197 -42.68 10.96 -3.93
N PRO A 198 -41.50 11.17 -3.31
CA PRO A 198 -40.84 10.13 -2.52
C PRO A 198 -41.88 9.56 -1.57
N SER A 199 -41.90 8.24 -1.33
CA SER A 199 -42.88 7.69 -0.40
C SER A 199 -42.86 8.46 0.93
N PRO A 200 -44.02 8.81 1.50
CA PRO A 200 -44.09 9.64 2.70
C PRO A 200 -43.24 9.09 3.85
N GLU A 201 -43.09 7.77 3.91
CA GLU A 201 -42.28 7.04 4.89
C GLU A 201 -40.77 7.27 4.75
N CYS A 202 -40.32 7.36 3.49
CA CYS A 202 -38.93 7.63 3.13
C CYS A 202 -38.50 9.04 3.55
N GLN A 203 -39.45 9.98 3.46
CA GLN A 203 -39.30 11.34 3.94
C GLN A 203 -39.26 11.40 5.47
N ASP A 204 -40.14 10.69 6.16
CA ASP A 204 -40.25 10.74 7.62
C ASP A 204 -38.97 10.28 8.34
N CYS A 205 -38.36 9.17 7.90
CA CYS A 205 -37.09 8.70 8.46
C CYS A 205 -35.96 9.72 8.25
N ALA A 206 -35.88 10.31 7.05
CA ALA A 206 -34.89 11.34 6.75
C ALA A 206 -35.11 12.61 7.58
N TYR A 207 -36.36 13.07 7.71
CA TYR A 207 -36.72 14.23 8.52
C TYR A 207 -36.36 14.02 10.00
N ALA A 208 -36.66 12.85 10.57
CA ALA A 208 -36.32 12.54 11.96
C ALA A 208 -34.80 12.62 12.22
N ILE A 209 -33.98 12.09 11.30
CA ILE A 209 -32.51 12.15 11.42
C ILE A 209 -32.01 13.59 11.24
N ILE A 210 -32.56 14.34 10.29
CA ILE A 210 -32.20 15.74 10.04
C ILE A 210 -32.53 16.61 11.26
N GLU A 211 -33.75 16.50 11.79
CA GLU A 211 -34.17 17.23 13.00
C GLU A 211 -33.29 16.89 14.20
N HIS A 212 -32.89 15.63 14.33
CA HIS A 212 -31.96 15.18 15.36
C HIS A 212 -30.57 15.83 15.23
N ILE A 213 -29.99 15.87 14.02
CA ILE A 213 -28.72 16.55 13.77
C ILE A 213 -28.84 18.03 14.16
N GLU A 214 -29.90 18.70 13.70
CA GLU A 214 -30.17 20.11 13.96
C GLU A 214 -30.30 20.40 15.47
N GLY A 215 -31.09 19.58 16.18
CA GLY A 215 -31.31 19.71 17.61
C GLY A 215 -30.06 19.44 18.45
N PHE A 216 -29.21 18.51 18.02
CA PHE A 216 -27.96 18.20 18.72
C PHE A 216 -26.89 19.25 18.49
N LEU A 217 -26.79 19.84 17.28
CA LEU A 217 -25.88 20.94 16.99
C LEU A 217 -26.21 22.20 17.81
N ARG A 218 -27.51 22.47 18.07
CA ARG A 218 -27.95 23.60 18.91
C ARG A 218 -27.90 23.31 20.40
N SER A 219 -27.53 22.10 20.82
CA SER A 219 -27.50 21.74 22.23
C SER A 219 -26.32 22.37 22.96
N SER A 220 -26.54 22.82 24.20
CA SER A 220 -25.47 23.27 25.09
C SER A 220 -24.60 22.13 25.66
N ILE A 221 -24.90 20.87 25.31
CA ILE A 221 -24.18 19.69 25.81
C ILE A 221 -23.09 19.29 24.81
N PRO A 222 -21.78 19.41 25.14
CA PRO A 222 -20.69 19.17 24.19
C PRO A 222 -20.68 17.77 23.57
N SER A 223 -21.10 16.75 24.33
CA SER A 223 -21.17 15.38 23.81
C SER A 223 -22.23 15.23 22.71
N LYS A 224 -23.36 15.95 22.79
CA LYS A 224 -24.39 15.93 21.74
C LYS A 224 -23.89 16.60 20.46
N VAL A 225 -23.28 17.78 20.60
CA VAL A 225 -22.65 18.50 19.47
C VAL A 225 -21.62 17.61 18.77
N ARG A 226 -20.74 16.95 19.55
CA ARG A 226 -19.73 16.03 19.01
C ARG A 226 -20.35 14.90 18.20
N GLN A 227 -21.42 14.27 18.68
CA GLN A 227 -22.07 13.17 17.94
C GLN A 227 -22.75 13.66 16.66
N ALA A 228 -23.38 14.84 16.69
CA ALA A 228 -23.94 15.44 15.49
C ALA A 228 -22.87 15.77 14.45
N LEU A 229 -21.73 16.33 14.87
CA LEU A 229 -20.60 16.61 13.97
C LEU A 229 -19.99 15.32 13.39
N LYS A 230 -19.87 14.26 14.18
CA LYS A 230 -19.43 12.93 13.69
C LYS A 230 -20.39 12.37 12.64
N LEU A 231 -21.71 12.43 12.90
CA LEU A 231 -22.70 12.00 11.93
C LEU A 231 -22.65 12.86 10.67
N LEU A 232 -22.57 14.18 10.79
CA LEU A 232 -22.51 15.10 9.66
C LEU A 232 -21.23 14.88 8.83
N SER A 233 -20.09 14.67 9.48
CA SER A 233 -18.81 14.33 8.82
C SER A 233 -18.87 12.97 8.12
N LYS A 234 -19.57 12.00 8.71
CA LYS A 234 -19.79 10.70 8.08
C LYS A 234 -20.69 10.83 6.85
N VAL A 235 -21.79 11.56 6.97
CA VAL A 235 -22.71 11.83 5.87
C VAL A 235 -21.98 12.54 4.73
N SER A 236 -21.13 13.54 5.03
CA SER A 236 -20.34 14.20 4.01
C SER A 236 -19.31 13.28 3.38
N GLY A 237 -18.72 12.34 4.12
CA GLY A 237 -17.74 11.40 3.57
C GLY A 237 -18.32 10.24 2.74
N THR A 238 -19.54 9.78 3.04
CA THR A 238 -20.06 8.51 2.48
C THR A 238 -21.38 8.60 1.71
N CYS A 239 -22.12 9.70 1.80
CA CYS A 239 -23.42 9.82 1.15
C CYS A 239 -23.31 10.44 -0.25
N HIS A 240 -24.33 10.21 -1.08
CA HIS A 240 -24.44 10.86 -2.38
C HIS A 240 -24.51 12.40 -2.22
N PRO A 241 -23.90 13.20 -3.10
CA PRO A 241 -23.85 14.67 -2.97
C PRO A 241 -25.21 15.35 -2.77
N VAL A 242 -26.29 14.77 -3.30
CA VAL A 242 -27.69 15.22 -3.14
C VAL A 242 -28.13 15.27 -1.67
N VAL A 243 -27.66 14.33 -0.83
CA VAL A 243 -27.98 14.30 0.61
C VAL A 243 -27.41 15.55 1.29
N ILE A 244 -26.17 15.90 0.94
CA ILE A 244 -25.50 17.09 1.48
C ILE A 244 -26.16 18.37 0.99
N ALA A 245 -26.53 18.46 -0.29
CA ALA A 245 -27.25 19.61 -0.82
C ALA A 245 -28.59 19.87 -0.09
N SER A 246 -29.26 18.80 0.35
CA SER A 246 -30.54 18.89 1.07
C SER A 246 -30.37 19.16 2.58
N LEU A 247 -29.31 18.62 3.19
CA LEU A 247 -29.03 18.70 4.63
C LEU A 247 -28.34 20.01 5.02
N TRP A 248 -27.35 20.44 4.24
CA TRP A 248 -26.47 21.56 4.59
C TRP A 248 -27.23 22.87 4.89
N PRO A 249 -28.23 23.31 4.08
CA PRO A 249 -28.95 24.55 4.35
C PRO A 249 -29.65 24.59 5.72
N LYS A 250 -29.99 23.44 6.29
CA LYS A 250 -30.67 23.33 7.59
C LYS A 250 -29.71 23.42 8.78
N VAL A 251 -28.44 23.05 8.57
CA VAL A 251 -27.42 22.93 9.63
C VAL A 251 -26.33 24.00 9.55
N ALA A 252 -26.18 24.68 8.41
CA ALA A 252 -25.09 25.63 8.13
C ALA A 252 -24.96 26.73 9.20
N GLU A 253 -26.07 27.37 9.58
CA GLU A 253 -26.07 28.42 10.63
C GLU A 253 -25.58 27.88 11.98
N SER A 254 -25.98 26.66 12.35
CA SER A 254 -25.56 26.04 13.61
C SER A 254 -24.07 25.71 13.58
N VAL A 255 -23.55 25.22 12.45
CA VAL A 255 -22.11 24.96 12.28
C VAL A 255 -21.31 26.26 12.30
N GLU A 256 -21.79 27.33 11.65
CA GLU A 256 -21.15 28.65 11.65
C GLU A 256 -21.03 29.23 13.06
N LEU A 257 -22.09 29.11 13.87
CA LEU A 257 -22.07 29.53 15.28
C LEU A 257 -21.04 28.73 16.10
N LEU A 258 -20.89 27.42 15.85
CA LEU A 258 -19.88 26.59 16.50
C LEU A 258 -18.46 27.00 16.10
N VAL A 259 -18.20 27.27 14.81
CA VAL A 259 -16.90 27.71 14.30
C VAL A 259 -16.45 29.03 14.93
N LYS A 260 -17.39 29.94 15.21
CA LYS A 260 -17.13 31.24 15.85
C LYS A 260 -17.10 31.17 17.39
N GLY A 261 -17.43 30.02 17.97
CA GLY A 261 -17.50 29.79 19.42
C GLY A 261 -16.22 29.18 20.01
N ASP A 262 -16.39 28.51 21.16
CA ASP A 262 -15.34 27.71 21.79
C ASP A 262 -15.20 26.36 21.07
N LEU A 263 -13.98 26.05 20.62
CA LEU A 263 -13.66 24.86 19.84
C LEU A 263 -13.16 23.70 20.71
N ASP A 264 -13.06 23.88 22.02
CA ASP A 264 -12.53 22.86 22.93
C ASP A 264 -13.35 21.56 22.89
N GLY A 265 -12.70 20.49 22.41
CA GLY A 265 -13.28 19.14 22.35
C GLY A 265 -14.18 18.88 21.14
N ILE A 266 -14.27 19.82 20.18
CA ILE A 266 -14.97 19.67 18.89
C ILE A 266 -14.09 19.98 17.67
N GLY A 267 -12.91 20.58 17.86
CA GLY A 267 -12.01 20.99 16.78
C GLY A 267 -11.70 19.88 15.77
N GLN A 268 -11.27 18.69 16.24
CA GLN A 268 -11.00 17.55 15.37
C GLN A 268 -12.21 17.14 14.50
N GLN A 269 -13.42 17.17 15.05
CA GLN A 269 -14.64 16.80 14.32
C GLN A 269 -15.00 17.84 13.25
N LEU A 270 -14.73 19.13 13.52
CA LEU A 270 -14.88 20.19 12.51
C LEU A 270 -13.87 20.03 11.38
N VAL A 271 -12.61 19.69 11.71
CA VAL A 271 -11.60 19.40 10.68
C VAL A 271 -12.05 18.25 9.77
N GLU A 272 -12.50 17.14 10.35
CA GLU A 272 -13.01 15.98 9.60
C GLU A 272 -14.23 16.34 8.74
N LEU A 273 -15.18 17.10 9.30
CA LEU A 273 -16.36 17.59 8.59
C LEU A 273 -15.99 18.42 7.36
N PHE A 274 -15.21 19.49 7.53
CA PHE A 274 -14.89 20.42 6.46
C PHE A 274 -14.03 19.77 5.38
N VAL A 275 -13.06 18.91 5.75
CA VAL A 275 -12.24 18.18 4.76
C VAL A 275 -13.10 17.20 3.95
N ASN A 276 -14.02 16.47 4.59
CA ASN A 276 -14.92 15.57 3.87
C ASN A 276 -15.89 16.34 2.97
N LEU A 277 -16.50 17.42 3.49
CA LEU A 277 -17.42 18.28 2.77
C LEU A 277 -16.76 18.87 1.52
N SER A 278 -15.53 19.38 1.62
CA SER A 278 -14.79 19.92 0.47
C SER A 278 -14.43 18.90 -0.62
N ARG A 279 -14.50 17.59 -0.33
CA ARG A 279 -14.19 16.52 -1.29
C ARG A 279 -15.41 15.97 -2.01
N THR A 280 -16.58 16.03 -1.37
CA THR A 280 -17.78 15.32 -1.84
C THR A 280 -18.95 16.24 -2.16
N ALA A 281 -18.99 17.45 -1.60
CA ALA A 281 -20.13 18.33 -1.79
C ALA A 281 -20.18 18.92 -3.21
N PRO A 282 -21.38 19.14 -3.77
CA PRO A 282 -21.53 19.84 -5.05
C PRO A 282 -20.97 21.28 -4.98
N SER A 283 -20.59 21.83 -6.12
CA SER A 283 -20.09 23.22 -6.21
C SER A 283 -21.10 24.26 -5.70
N GLU A 284 -22.39 23.95 -5.74
CA GLU A 284 -23.47 24.79 -5.21
C GLU A 284 -23.45 24.93 -3.69
N VAL A 285 -23.01 23.87 -3.00
CA VAL A 285 -22.85 23.86 -1.54
C VAL A 285 -21.52 24.48 -1.15
N LEU A 286 -20.47 24.26 -1.95
CA LEU A 286 -19.13 24.81 -1.75
C LEU A 286 -19.05 26.29 -2.18
N ASP A 287 -19.80 27.12 -1.45
CA ASP A 287 -19.81 28.57 -1.62
C ASP A 287 -18.60 29.27 -0.97
N SER A 288 -18.52 30.59 -1.15
CA SER A 288 -17.48 31.41 -0.50
C SER A 288 -17.52 31.33 1.03
N GLY A 289 -18.70 31.09 1.63
CA GLY A 289 -18.88 31.01 3.07
C GLY A 289 -18.16 29.82 3.69
N ILE A 290 -18.21 28.64 3.06
CA ILE A 290 -17.47 27.45 3.54
C ILE A 290 -15.96 27.72 3.54
N TRP A 291 -15.43 28.32 2.48
CA TRP A 291 -14.01 28.64 2.38
C TRP A 291 -13.58 29.69 3.42
N GLU A 292 -14.43 30.67 3.72
CA GLU A 292 -14.21 31.65 4.80
C GLU A 292 -14.20 30.97 6.18
N LEU A 293 -15.11 30.03 6.45
CA LEU A 293 -15.14 29.27 7.69
C LEU A 293 -13.88 28.42 7.89
N MET A 294 -13.38 27.77 6.84
CA MET A 294 -12.10 27.06 6.90
C MET A 294 -10.93 28.01 7.19
N GLY A 295 -10.95 29.22 6.62
CA GLY A 295 -9.97 30.27 6.91
C GLY A 295 -10.01 30.73 8.38
N ILE A 296 -11.21 30.85 8.97
CA ILE A 296 -11.38 31.15 10.40
C ILE A 296 -10.82 30.00 11.24
N LEU A 297 -11.17 28.75 10.94
CA LEU A 297 -10.72 27.56 11.65
C LEU A 297 -9.18 27.42 11.66
N LEU A 298 -8.51 27.71 10.55
CA LEU A 298 -7.04 27.69 10.50
C LEU A 298 -6.41 28.63 11.55
N ASN A 299 -7.07 29.75 11.84
CA ASN A 299 -6.59 30.73 12.82
C ASN A 299 -6.99 30.38 14.26
N THR A 300 -8.13 29.73 14.48
CA THR A 300 -8.71 29.50 15.82
C THR A 300 -8.44 28.12 16.41
N LEU A 301 -8.22 27.08 15.60
CA LEU A 301 -8.02 25.70 16.07
C LEU A 301 -6.75 25.53 16.92
N LYS A 302 -6.51 24.38 17.55
CA LYS A 302 -5.17 24.07 18.11
C LYS A 302 -4.18 23.77 16.99
N GLN A 303 -2.87 23.93 17.23
CA GLN A 303 -1.86 23.82 16.15
C GLN A 303 -1.93 22.49 15.40
N ASN A 304 -2.09 21.38 16.13
CA ASN A 304 -2.19 20.05 15.51
C ASN A 304 -3.43 19.91 14.63
N GLU A 305 -4.56 20.47 15.06
CA GLU A 305 -5.83 20.42 14.33
C GLU A 305 -5.77 21.33 13.09
N ALA A 306 -5.18 22.52 13.21
CA ALA A 306 -4.97 23.43 12.09
C ALA A 306 -3.99 22.86 11.06
N LEU A 307 -2.94 22.15 11.48
CA LEU A 307 -2.05 21.44 10.57
C LEU A 307 -2.80 20.34 9.81
N ALA A 308 -3.65 19.56 10.49
CA ALA A 308 -4.48 18.55 9.84
C ALA A 308 -5.46 19.16 8.83
N LEU A 309 -6.11 20.28 9.18
CA LEU A 309 -6.98 21.03 8.27
C LEU A 309 -6.21 21.56 7.07
N ALA A 310 -5.09 22.25 7.29
CA ALA A 310 -4.26 22.83 6.24
C ALA A 310 -3.76 21.76 5.25
N SER A 311 -3.31 20.62 5.76
CA SER A 311 -2.91 19.47 4.94
C SER A 311 -4.07 18.95 4.09
N GLY A 312 -5.25 18.81 4.69
CA GLY A 312 -6.47 18.42 3.97
C GLY A 312 -6.84 19.40 2.86
N VAL A 313 -6.72 20.71 3.13
CA VAL A 313 -7.07 21.81 2.22
C VAL A 313 -6.14 21.90 1.02
N ILE A 314 -4.83 21.79 1.22
CA ILE A 314 -3.86 21.95 0.12
C ILE A 314 -4.05 20.87 -0.96
N LYS A 315 -4.49 19.67 -0.55
CA LYS A 315 -4.78 18.54 -1.43
C LYS A 315 -6.08 18.71 -2.24
N LEU A 316 -6.88 19.74 -1.99
CA LEU A 316 -8.11 20.00 -2.74
C LEU A 316 -7.82 20.68 -4.08
N GLN A 317 -8.40 20.12 -5.15
CA GLN A 317 -8.26 20.67 -6.51
C GLN A 317 -8.89 22.06 -6.64
N ASN A 318 -10.11 22.24 -6.11
CA ASN A 318 -10.91 23.46 -6.26
C ASN A 318 -10.70 24.50 -5.13
N CYS A 319 -9.63 24.40 -4.35
CA CYS A 319 -9.37 25.33 -3.24
C CYS A 319 -9.03 26.75 -3.75
N PRO A 320 -9.70 27.81 -3.23
CA PRO A 320 -9.35 29.19 -3.53
C PRO A 320 -7.91 29.52 -3.15
N GLN A 321 -7.20 30.28 -4.01
CA GLN A 321 -5.80 30.62 -3.78
C GLN A 321 -5.49 31.31 -2.44
N PRO A 322 -6.34 32.21 -1.90
CA PRO A 322 -6.11 32.80 -0.57
C PRO A 322 -6.09 31.75 0.55
N LEU A 323 -7.01 30.80 0.52
CA LEU A 323 -7.10 29.73 1.52
C LEU A 323 -5.96 28.72 1.36
N ARG A 324 -5.58 28.40 0.11
CA ARG A 324 -4.40 27.58 -0.17
C ARG A 324 -3.13 28.22 0.38
N ARG A 325 -2.93 29.52 0.15
CA ARG A 325 -1.80 30.27 0.70
C ARG A 325 -1.82 30.31 2.22
N GLN A 326 -2.97 30.55 2.84
CA GLN A 326 -3.12 30.51 4.30
C GLN A 326 -2.74 29.13 4.86
N SER A 327 -3.20 28.06 4.22
CA SER A 327 -2.89 26.68 4.61
C SER A 327 -1.39 26.37 4.48
N LEU A 328 -0.76 26.77 3.38
CA LEU A 328 0.69 26.65 3.18
C LEU A 328 1.45 27.40 4.27
N THR A 329 1.04 28.63 4.59
CA THR A 329 1.62 29.41 5.69
C THR A 329 1.49 28.67 7.02
N THR A 330 0.32 28.11 7.34
CA THR A 330 0.11 27.33 8.57
C THR A 330 1.03 26.10 8.67
N VAL A 331 1.22 25.37 7.56
CA VAL A 331 2.11 24.20 7.51
C VAL A 331 3.58 24.60 7.68
N LEU A 332 4.01 25.66 6.99
CA LEU A 332 5.39 26.13 6.97
C LEU A 332 5.79 26.95 8.20
N GLN A 333 4.83 27.44 8.99
CA GLN A 333 5.10 28.38 10.08
C GLN A 333 6.14 27.86 11.10
N PRO A 334 6.09 26.60 11.60
CA PRO A 334 7.09 26.09 12.53
C PRO A 334 8.52 26.09 11.95
N LEU A 335 8.65 25.74 10.66
CA LEU A 335 9.93 25.74 9.96
C LEU A 335 10.45 27.18 9.76
N ASN A 336 9.57 28.10 9.37
CA ASN A 336 9.90 29.51 9.17
C ASN A 336 10.36 30.18 10.48
N SER A 337 9.69 29.93 11.60
CA SER A 337 10.08 30.48 12.91
C SER A 337 11.48 30.07 13.33
N ILE A 338 11.89 28.82 13.04
CA ILE A 338 13.22 28.31 13.36
C ILE A 338 14.27 28.89 12.40
N ALA A 339 13.96 28.98 11.11
CA ALA A 339 14.85 29.57 10.11
C ALA A 339 15.17 31.05 10.42
N VAL A 340 14.12 31.87 10.63
CA VAL A 340 14.26 33.30 10.95
C VAL A 340 15.02 33.55 12.25
N SER A 341 14.88 32.66 13.25
CA SER A 341 15.59 32.78 14.54
C SER A 341 17.11 32.57 14.45
N SER A 342 17.61 32.20 13.27
CA SER A 342 18.96 31.64 13.08
C SER A 342 19.73 32.30 11.93
N THR A 343 19.04 32.98 11.02
CA THR A 343 19.64 33.77 9.93
C THR A 343 19.43 35.26 10.16
N GLN A 344 20.13 36.11 9.40
CA GLN A 344 19.88 37.56 9.46
C GLN A 344 18.52 37.91 8.82
N PRO A 345 17.81 38.95 9.28
CA PRO A 345 16.37 39.13 9.04
C PRO A 345 15.91 39.39 7.59
N GLN A 346 16.82 39.55 6.61
CA GLN A 346 16.46 40.07 5.28
C GLN A 346 16.48 39.05 4.13
N ASP A 347 17.05 37.84 4.31
CA ASP A 347 17.35 36.95 3.17
C ASP A 347 16.62 35.58 3.16
N SER A 348 15.71 35.26 4.10
CA SER A 348 15.28 33.85 4.29
C SER A 348 13.82 33.57 4.66
N ALA A 349 12.90 34.53 4.53
CA ALA A 349 11.50 34.23 4.82
C ALA A 349 10.92 33.28 3.75
N LEU A 350 10.38 32.13 4.18
CA LEU A 350 9.72 31.15 3.28
C LEU A 350 8.52 31.73 2.54
N LEU A 351 7.80 32.63 3.21
CA LEU A 351 6.65 33.38 2.72
C LEU A 351 6.62 34.74 3.42
N GLU A 352 6.10 35.78 2.75
CA GLU A 352 5.72 37.03 3.43
C GLU A 352 4.62 36.71 4.45
N VAL A 353 4.94 36.80 5.73
CA VAL A 353 4.02 36.47 6.82
C VAL A 353 2.89 37.50 6.84
N PRO A 354 1.62 37.12 6.57
CA PRO A 354 0.51 38.05 6.69
C PRO A 354 0.34 38.49 8.14
N SER A 355 -0.07 39.73 8.35
CA SER A 355 -0.44 40.30 9.65
C SER A 355 -1.66 39.57 10.24
N GLY A 356 -1.40 38.47 10.95
CA GLY A 356 -2.40 37.56 11.51
C GLY A 356 -1.85 36.20 11.96
N CYS A 357 -0.55 35.93 11.77
CA CYS A 357 0.08 34.67 12.16
C CYS A 357 -0.10 34.36 13.66
N ARG A 358 -0.34 33.09 13.99
CA ARG A 358 -0.44 32.58 15.37
C ARG A 358 0.76 33.03 16.20
N ALA A 359 0.53 33.94 17.14
CA ALA A 359 1.54 34.39 18.10
C ALA A 359 2.04 33.23 18.99
N ASP A 360 1.23 32.18 19.16
CA ASP A 360 1.47 31.11 20.12
C ASP A 360 2.49 30.04 19.64
N ILE A 361 2.95 30.07 18.39
CA ILE A 361 3.84 29.00 17.89
C ILE A 361 5.17 28.99 18.62
N GLU A 362 5.76 30.16 18.90
CA GLU A 362 7.01 30.24 19.64
C GLU A 362 6.86 29.60 21.03
N ASP A 363 5.74 29.83 21.72
CA ASP A 363 5.42 29.22 23.01
C ASP A 363 5.34 27.69 22.95
N HIS A 364 4.81 27.15 21.85
CA HIS A 364 4.77 25.70 21.63
C HIS A 364 6.15 25.12 21.33
N LEU A 365 7.00 25.86 20.60
CA LEU A 365 8.38 25.44 20.27
C LEU A 365 9.34 25.52 21.48
N ILE A 366 8.97 26.20 22.58
CA ILE A 366 9.74 26.21 23.85
C ILE A 366 9.82 24.82 24.49
N ARG A 367 8.89 23.90 24.21
CA ARG A 367 8.95 22.55 24.76
C ARG A 367 9.62 21.61 23.76
N LYS A 368 10.66 20.88 24.21
CA LYS A 368 11.41 19.92 23.37
C LYS A 368 10.52 18.95 22.59
N SER A 369 9.58 18.28 23.27
CA SER A 369 8.71 17.28 22.63
C SER A 369 7.80 17.89 21.57
N THR A 370 7.19 19.03 21.87
CA THR A 370 6.31 19.75 20.94
C THR A 370 7.09 20.29 19.74
N CYS A 371 8.28 20.87 19.97
CA CYS A 371 9.17 21.34 18.91
C CYS A 371 9.53 20.21 17.91
N ILE A 372 9.99 19.07 18.43
CA ILE A 372 10.35 17.92 17.60
C ILE A 372 9.14 17.38 16.83
N ASN A 373 7.98 17.23 17.50
CA ASN A 373 6.78 16.68 16.88
C ASN A 373 6.24 17.60 15.78
N LEU A 374 6.15 18.91 16.03
CA LEU A 374 5.68 19.88 15.04
C LEU A 374 6.61 19.95 13.83
N LEU A 375 7.92 19.95 14.04
CA LEU A 375 8.89 19.89 12.95
C LEU A 375 8.74 18.62 12.12
N CYS A 376 8.68 17.45 12.75
CA CYS A 376 8.52 16.20 12.02
C CYS A 376 7.22 16.18 11.22
N GLN A 377 6.12 16.71 11.77
CA GLN A 377 4.84 16.84 11.05
C GLN A 377 4.96 17.79 9.86
N THR A 378 5.45 19.02 10.07
CA THR A 378 5.67 20.00 8.99
C THR A 378 6.53 19.42 7.88
N ILE A 379 7.64 18.77 8.21
CA ILE A 379 8.56 18.17 7.24
C ILE A 379 7.89 17.00 6.50
N SER A 380 7.13 16.15 7.19
CA SER A 380 6.40 15.04 6.55
C SER A 380 5.35 15.55 5.57
N TYR A 381 4.60 16.60 5.94
CA TYR A 381 3.64 17.23 5.03
C TYR A 381 4.34 17.88 3.83
N LEU A 382 5.49 18.52 4.04
CA LEU A 382 6.27 19.07 2.93
C LEU A 382 6.72 17.98 1.97
N ARG A 383 7.15 16.83 2.48
CA ARG A 383 7.51 15.69 1.66
C ARG A 383 6.34 15.21 0.80
N GLU A 384 5.16 15.06 1.38
CA GLU A 384 3.94 14.69 0.63
C GLU A 384 3.59 15.73 -0.45
N LEU A 385 3.77 17.02 -0.16
CA LEU A 385 3.51 18.09 -1.12
C LEU A 385 4.47 18.07 -2.32
N LEU A 386 5.74 17.73 -2.09
CA LEU A 386 6.76 17.64 -3.14
C LEU A 386 6.53 16.44 -4.08
N GLU A 387 5.78 15.42 -3.64
CA GLU A 387 5.43 14.23 -4.43
C GLU A 387 4.15 14.42 -5.25
N THR A 388 3.31 15.41 -4.90
CA THR A 388 2.11 15.73 -5.68
C THR A 388 2.42 16.64 -6.88
N PRO A 389 1.75 16.44 -8.04
CA PRO A 389 1.93 17.27 -9.24
C PRO A 389 1.28 18.68 -9.11
N LEU A 390 1.34 19.26 -7.92
CA LEU A 390 0.83 20.59 -7.62
C LEU A 390 1.63 21.66 -8.39
N GLN A 391 0.94 22.68 -8.88
CA GLN A 391 1.57 23.75 -9.67
C GLN A 391 2.59 24.53 -8.81
N PRO A 392 3.80 24.82 -9.35
CA PRO A 392 4.96 25.36 -8.63
C PRO A 392 4.83 26.84 -8.20
N VAL A 393 3.62 27.40 -8.12
CA VAL A 393 3.42 28.86 -8.14
C VAL A 393 3.65 29.55 -6.79
N ASP A 394 3.61 28.84 -5.66
CA ASP A 394 3.63 29.49 -4.33
C ASP A 394 4.83 29.15 -3.42
N LEU A 395 5.73 28.22 -3.79
CA LEU A 395 6.86 27.78 -2.96
C LEU A 395 8.21 28.24 -3.54
N GLN A 396 8.91 29.12 -2.82
CA GLN A 396 10.27 29.51 -3.18
C GLN A 396 11.26 28.39 -2.78
N CYS A 397 11.72 27.60 -3.77
CA CYS A 397 12.60 26.46 -3.53
C CYS A 397 13.91 26.82 -2.81
N ASP A 398 14.50 27.99 -3.10
CA ASP A 398 15.69 28.49 -2.40
C ASP A 398 15.44 28.66 -0.90
N ALA A 399 14.37 29.36 -0.52
CA ALA A 399 14.04 29.61 0.88
C ALA A 399 13.73 28.31 1.63
N LEU A 400 13.02 27.37 0.97
CA LEU A 400 12.73 26.04 1.52
C LEU A 400 14.01 25.26 1.80
N THR A 401 14.93 25.24 0.83
CA THR A 401 16.23 24.59 0.96
C THR A 401 17.02 25.21 2.11
N SER A 402 17.16 26.54 2.16
CA SER A 402 17.88 27.24 3.23
C SER A 402 17.29 26.97 4.62
N SER A 403 15.97 26.86 4.73
CA SER A 403 15.31 26.55 6.00
C SER A 403 15.59 25.12 6.47
N LEU A 404 15.54 24.15 5.55
CA LEU A 404 15.90 22.76 5.84
C LEU A 404 17.39 22.64 6.20
N LEU A 405 18.28 23.33 5.49
CA LEU A 405 19.71 23.39 5.81
C LEU A 405 19.94 23.95 7.22
N THR A 406 19.25 25.02 7.60
CA THR A 406 19.35 25.61 8.94
C THR A 406 18.93 24.62 10.03
N VAL A 407 17.79 23.94 9.86
CA VAL A 407 17.32 22.92 10.82
C VAL A 407 18.32 21.76 10.94
N LEU A 408 18.87 21.29 9.82
CA LEU A 408 19.85 20.21 9.82
C LEU A 408 21.19 20.64 10.41
N GLN A 409 21.63 21.89 10.18
CA GLN A 409 22.80 22.47 10.83
C GLN A 409 22.61 22.64 12.34
N MET A 410 21.40 22.94 12.82
CA MET A 410 21.10 22.90 14.25
C MET A 410 21.23 21.48 14.81
N CYS A 411 20.74 20.48 14.06
CA CYS A 411 20.82 19.10 14.49
C CYS A 411 22.27 18.60 14.63
N THR A 412 23.19 19.10 13.79
CA THR A 412 24.63 18.80 13.89
C THR A 412 25.38 19.71 14.86
N GLY A 413 24.74 20.78 15.37
CA GLY A 413 25.39 21.80 16.19
C GLY A 413 26.28 22.77 15.41
N ALA A 414 26.20 22.78 14.07
CA ALA A 414 26.95 23.68 13.20
C ALA A 414 26.28 25.05 13.01
N ALA A 415 24.98 25.17 13.29
CA ALA A 415 24.27 26.44 13.18
C ALA A 415 24.79 27.47 14.20
N ILE A 416 24.82 28.75 13.82
CA ILE A 416 25.16 29.87 14.70
C ILE A 416 23.88 30.63 15.02
N PRO A 417 23.26 30.41 16.20
CA PRO A 417 22.00 31.08 16.52
C PRO A 417 22.20 32.57 16.75
N THR A 418 21.38 33.40 16.10
CA THR A 418 21.42 34.87 16.23
C THR A 418 20.48 35.41 17.30
N SER A 419 19.58 34.56 17.84
CA SER A 419 18.56 34.92 18.83
C SER A 419 18.53 33.95 20.03
N PRO A 420 18.00 34.38 21.21
CA PRO A 420 17.79 33.49 22.35
C PRO A 420 16.89 32.29 22.04
N ALA A 421 15.86 32.50 21.21
CA ALA A 421 14.98 31.43 20.73
C ALA A 421 15.76 30.41 19.89
N GLY A 422 16.61 30.87 18.96
CA GLY A 422 17.48 30.01 18.15
C GLY A 422 18.45 29.17 18.99
N VAL A 423 19.02 29.73 20.07
CA VAL A 423 19.87 28.97 21.01
C VAL A 423 19.08 27.84 21.66
N MET A 424 17.84 28.12 22.06
CA MET A 424 16.97 27.13 22.68
C MET A 424 16.54 26.05 21.69
N PHE A 425 16.13 26.41 20.47
CA PHE A 425 15.81 25.44 19.41
C PHE A 425 17.00 24.53 19.10
N SER A 426 18.20 25.10 18.99
CA SER A 426 19.43 24.32 18.79
C SER A 426 19.61 23.28 19.90
N LYS A 427 19.43 23.66 21.17
CA LYS A 427 19.50 22.71 22.31
C LYS A 427 18.49 21.57 22.22
N HIS A 428 17.31 21.80 21.65
CA HIS A 428 16.31 20.74 21.47
C HIS A 428 16.65 19.80 20.33
N LEU A 429 17.27 20.32 19.26
CA LEU A 429 17.46 19.62 17.99
C LEU A 429 18.80 18.92 17.85
N ILE A 430 19.85 19.35 18.56
CA ILE A 430 21.17 18.69 18.53
C ILE A 430 21.01 17.19 18.80
N GLY A 431 21.49 16.37 17.85
CA GLY A 431 21.43 14.91 17.93
C GLY A 431 20.04 14.30 17.71
N CYS A 432 19.03 15.07 17.29
CA CYS A 432 17.68 14.55 17.05
C CYS A 432 17.59 13.74 15.75
N ILE A 433 17.75 12.41 15.85
CA ILE A 433 17.70 11.48 14.72
C ILE A 433 16.39 11.59 13.92
N LYS A 434 15.24 11.77 14.60
CA LYS A 434 13.92 11.86 13.94
C LYS A 434 13.84 13.06 12.99
N VAL A 435 14.26 14.24 13.46
CA VAL A 435 14.26 15.47 12.66
C VAL A 435 15.30 15.39 11.54
N GLN A 436 16.49 14.84 11.82
CA GLN A 436 17.53 14.65 10.81
C GLN A 436 17.07 13.75 9.68
N ARG A 437 16.48 12.58 9.98
CA ARG A 437 15.97 11.65 8.96
C ARG A 437 14.90 12.29 8.11
N ALA A 438 13.88 12.90 8.73
CA ALA A 438 12.80 13.56 8.01
C ALA A 438 13.32 14.73 7.15
N GLY A 439 14.22 15.54 7.72
CA GLY A 439 14.81 16.70 7.06
C GLY A 439 15.68 16.32 5.87
N LEU A 440 16.53 15.30 5.99
CA LEU A 440 17.38 14.79 4.91
C LEU A 440 16.56 14.15 3.80
N ASP A 441 15.52 13.38 4.15
CA ASP A 441 14.62 12.79 3.16
C ASP A 441 13.89 13.86 2.35
N THR A 442 13.40 14.90 3.02
CA THR A 442 12.74 16.03 2.37
C THR A 442 13.73 16.85 1.54
N LEU A 443 14.94 17.09 2.05
CA LEU A 443 16.01 17.76 1.33
C LEU A 443 16.38 17.02 0.03
N GLY A 444 16.36 15.69 0.04
CA GLY A 444 16.54 14.88 -1.17
C GLY A 444 15.40 15.07 -2.20
N ALA A 445 14.14 15.11 -1.76
CA ALA A 445 13.00 15.34 -2.64
C ALA A 445 13.00 16.75 -3.27
N VAL A 446 13.45 17.76 -2.53
CA VAL A 446 13.56 19.14 -3.04
C VAL A 446 14.47 19.23 -4.26
N ALA A 447 15.45 18.33 -4.42
CA ALA A 447 16.38 18.34 -5.55
C ALA A 447 15.65 18.36 -6.91
N GLN A 448 14.53 17.64 -7.07
CA GLN A 448 13.77 17.61 -8.33
C GLN A 448 13.19 18.98 -8.73
N TRP A 449 12.94 19.82 -7.72
CA TRP A 449 12.36 21.17 -7.87
C TRP A 449 13.43 22.26 -7.85
N ALA A 450 14.69 21.88 -7.69
CA ALA A 450 15.78 22.77 -7.35
C ALA A 450 16.40 23.51 -8.55
N GLY A 451 15.82 23.46 -9.76
CA GLY A 451 16.26 24.16 -10.98
C GLY A 451 17.60 24.92 -10.90
N SER A 452 17.55 26.25 -10.83
CA SER A 452 18.73 27.12 -10.65
C SER A 452 19.00 27.48 -9.17
N CYS A 453 18.78 26.55 -8.24
CA CYS A 453 18.88 26.79 -6.80
C CYS A 453 20.29 27.24 -6.41
N LYS A 454 20.36 28.31 -5.62
CA LYS A 454 21.65 28.89 -5.20
C LYS A 454 22.36 28.02 -4.16
N GLU A 455 21.60 27.30 -3.36
CA GLU A 455 22.04 26.52 -2.19
C GLU A 455 22.63 25.14 -2.52
N VAL A 456 22.77 24.77 -3.79
CA VAL A 456 23.32 23.46 -4.21
C VAL A 456 24.67 23.15 -3.53
N GLY A 457 25.58 24.12 -3.49
CA GLY A 457 26.90 23.94 -2.89
C GLY A 457 26.83 23.75 -1.38
N ASN A 458 26.04 24.58 -0.69
CA ASN A 458 25.82 24.47 0.76
C ASN A 458 25.15 23.14 1.12
N THR A 459 24.24 22.67 0.28
CA THR A 459 23.55 21.39 0.44
C THR A 459 24.52 20.22 0.32
N MET A 460 25.33 20.15 -0.74
CA MET A 460 26.33 19.10 -0.91
C MET A 460 27.37 19.11 0.22
N ASN A 461 27.82 20.30 0.66
CA ASN A 461 28.76 20.43 1.77
C ASN A 461 28.18 19.93 3.10
N LEU A 462 26.94 20.30 3.43
CA LEU A 462 26.27 19.81 4.64
C LEU A 462 26.14 18.28 4.61
N LEU A 463 25.74 17.71 3.46
CA LEU A 463 25.62 16.26 3.30
C LEU A 463 26.98 15.58 3.47
N LEU A 464 28.06 16.15 2.94
CA LEU A 464 29.41 15.66 3.17
C LEU A 464 29.85 15.78 4.64
N ASP A 465 29.42 16.80 5.36
CA ASP A 465 29.70 16.94 6.80
C ASP A 465 29.03 15.85 7.63
N TYR A 466 27.79 15.45 7.28
CA TYR A 466 27.17 14.25 7.87
C TYR A 466 28.00 13.00 7.60
N LEU A 467 28.53 12.82 6.38
CA LEU A 467 29.41 11.70 6.06
C LEU A 467 30.78 11.82 6.73
N ARG A 468 31.26 13.01 7.07
CA ARG A 468 32.55 13.24 7.73
C ARG A 468 32.47 12.97 9.23
N ASN A 469 31.34 13.22 9.86
CA ASN A 469 31.15 13.05 11.30
C ASN A 469 31.09 11.56 11.70
N PRO A 470 32.05 11.03 12.49
CA PRO A 470 32.05 9.62 12.87
C PRO A 470 30.81 9.21 13.68
N ASP A 471 30.23 10.14 14.42
CA ASP A 471 29.11 9.91 15.35
C ASP A 471 27.73 9.96 14.68
N THR A 472 27.67 10.22 13.38
CA THR A 472 26.40 10.19 12.64
C THR A 472 25.79 8.79 12.73
N ASP A 473 24.53 8.74 13.15
CA ASP A 473 23.74 7.52 13.25
C ASP A 473 23.63 6.84 11.86
N PRO A 474 23.73 5.50 11.76
CA PRO A 474 23.71 4.82 10.47
C PRO A 474 22.47 5.12 9.61
N THR A 475 21.30 5.28 10.24
CA THR A 475 20.06 5.58 9.51
C THR A 475 20.02 7.02 8.99
N VAL A 476 20.66 7.95 9.73
CA VAL A 476 20.88 9.33 9.28
C VAL A 476 21.89 9.34 8.13
N LEU A 477 23.01 8.63 8.27
CA LEU A 477 24.04 8.53 7.23
C LEU A 477 23.48 7.96 5.93
N LYS A 478 22.66 6.90 5.99
CA LYS A 478 21.95 6.36 4.82
C LYS A 478 21.08 7.42 4.15
N LYS A 479 20.31 8.19 4.94
CA LYS A 479 19.49 9.29 4.41
C LYS A 479 20.33 10.43 3.82
N SER A 480 21.51 10.73 4.38
CA SER A 480 22.45 11.70 3.82
C SER A 480 23.01 11.24 2.47
N LEU A 481 23.38 9.97 2.34
CA LEU A 481 23.84 9.39 1.08
C LEU A 481 22.73 9.42 0.01
N GLN A 482 21.50 9.05 0.38
CA GLN A 482 20.34 9.11 -0.52
C GLN A 482 20.05 10.54 -1.00
N ALA A 483 20.03 11.51 -0.08
CA ALA A 483 19.86 12.92 -0.44
C ALA A 483 20.99 13.41 -1.36
N LEU A 484 22.25 13.06 -1.05
CA LEU A 484 23.40 13.44 -1.87
C LEU A 484 23.28 12.90 -3.30
N LEU A 485 22.84 11.65 -3.44
CA LEU A 485 22.61 11.03 -4.74
C LEU A 485 21.56 11.81 -5.55
N CYS A 486 20.42 12.17 -4.95
CA CYS A 486 19.38 12.96 -5.62
C CYS A 486 19.88 14.32 -6.09
N TRP A 487 20.66 15.03 -5.27
CA TRP A 487 21.25 16.33 -5.64
C TRP A 487 22.29 16.21 -6.74
N MET A 488 23.13 15.17 -6.71
CA MET A 488 24.11 14.90 -7.76
C MET A 488 23.44 14.56 -9.10
N GLN A 489 22.38 13.73 -9.09
CA GLN A 489 21.56 13.42 -10.28
C GLN A 489 20.95 14.68 -10.89
N HIS A 490 20.28 15.49 -10.07
CA HIS A 490 19.62 16.71 -10.54
C HIS A 490 20.62 17.65 -11.22
N CYS A 491 21.82 17.82 -10.65
CA CYS A 491 22.87 18.65 -11.24
C CYS A 491 23.41 18.10 -12.57
N ASN A 492 23.31 16.79 -12.80
CA ASN A 492 23.72 16.14 -14.04
C ASN A 492 22.66 16.27 -15.15
N GLU A 493 21.37 16.26 -14.80
CA GLU A 493 20.24 16.29 -15.75
C GLU A 493 19.75 17.71 -16.10
N ALA A 494 20.04 18.72 -15.27
CA ALA A 494 19.51 20.07 -15.44
C ALA A 494 19.96 20.79 -16.73
N THR A 495 19.07 21.61 -17.32
CA THR A 495 19.31 22.41 -18.54
C THR A 495 20.47 23.42 -18.44
N ASP A 496 20.81 23.89 -17.23
CA ASP A 496 21.96 24.76 -16.93
C ASP A 496 23.22 23.95 -16.54
N SER A 497 23.41 22.78 -17.16
CA SER A 497 24.37 21.73 -16.77
C SER A 497 25.81 22.23 -16.61
N HIS A 498 26.24 23.25 -17.34
CA HIS A 498 27.61 23.75 -17.27
C HIS A 498 27.98 24.37 -15.91
N THR A 499 27.07 25.13 -15.28
CA THR A 499 27.35 25.80 -13.99
C THR A 499 27.16 24.83 -12.82
N LEU A 500 26.09 24.03 -12.85
CA LEU A 500 25.79 23.03 -11.83
C LEU A 500 26.79 21.86 -11.89
N GLY A 501 27.16 21.42 -13.10
CA GLY A 501 28.20 20.42 -13.32
C GLY A 501 29.57 20.85 -12.82
N SER A 502 29.92 22.14 -12.91
CA SER A 502 31.16 22.66 -12.31
C SER A 502 31.17 22.51 -10.78
N LYS A 503 30.04 22.72 -10.09
CA LYS A 503 29.95 22.53 -8.63
C LYS A 503 30.08 21.06 -8.24
N VAL A 504 29.46 20.16 -9.00
CA VAL A 504 29.62 18.71 -8.80
C VAL A 504 31.09 18.32 -9.00
N GLN A 505 31.75 18.84 -10.03
CA GLN A 505 33.16 18.55 -10.29
C GLN A 505 34.07 19.05 -9.16
N GLU A 506 33.82 20.26 -8.63
CA GLU A 506 34.54 20.79 -7.46
C GLU A 506 34.34 19.88 -6.23
N PHE A 507 33.09 19.46 -5.98
CA PHE A 507 32.76 18.55 -4.89
C PHE A 507 33.48 17.19 -5.02
N LEU A 508 33.45 16.59 -6.22
CA LEU A 508 34.12 15.33 -6.54
C LEU A 508 35.65 15.42 -6.38
N ASN A 509 36.25 16.54 -6.78
CA ASN A 509 37.68 16.81 -6.66
C ASN A 509 38.13 17.13 -5.22
N GLY A 510 37.19 17.37 -4.31
CA GLY A 510 37.47 17.66 -2.89
C GLY A 510 37.66 16.40 -2.04
N ASP A 511 37.26 16.48 -0.78
CA ASP A 511 37.42 15.40 0.21
C ASP A 511 36.48 14.20 0.00
N PHE A 512 35.55 14.28 -0.95
CA PHE A 512 34.48 13.29 -1.16
C PHE A 512 34.99 11.85 -1.18
N THR A 513 35.97 11.57 -2.05
CA THR A 513 36.58 10.25 -2.20
C THR A 513 37.23 9.75 -0.90
N SER A 514 37.91 10.65 -0.18
CA SER A 514 38.57 10.33 1.10
C SER A 514 37.55 10.01 2.20
N VAL A 515 36.43 10.72 2.23
CA VAL A 515 35.34 10.46 3.19
C VAL A 515 34.67 9.11 2.91
N LEU A 516 34.38 8.80 1.65
CA LEU A 516 33.79 7.50 1.27
C LEU A 516 34.68 6.32 1.66
N LYS A 517 35.99 6.41 1.40
CA LYS A 517 36.94 5.37 1.84
C LYS A 517 36.86 5.15 3.35
N LYS A 518 36.81 6.21 4.16
CA LYS A 518 36.67 6.08 5.61
C LYS A 518 35.39 5.35 6.01
N ARG A 519 34.29 5.56 5.26
CA ARG A 519 33.00 4.89 5.53
C ARG A 519 32.94 3.44 5.08
N LEU A 520 33.68 3.08 4.04
CA LEU A 520 33.91 1.67 3.68
C LEU A 520 34.70 0.89 4.75
N PHE A 521 35.42 1.58 5.65
CA PHE A 521 36.13 0.99 6.79
C PHE A 521 35.44 1.25 8.14
N ASP A 522 34.19 1.71 8.16
CA ASP A 522 33.47 1.96 9.42
C ASP A 522 33.26 0.65 10.17
N ILE A 523 33.32 0.69 11.51
CA ILE A 523 33.10 -0.50 12.34
C ILE A 523 31.64 -1.01 12.23
N ARG A 524 30.70 -0.11 11.96
CA ARG A 524 29.27 -0.41 11.81
C ARG A 524 29.01 -0.90 10.39
N TRP A 525 28.43 -2.08 10.27
CA TRP A 525 28.20 -2.70 8.97
C TRP A 525 27.14 -1.95 8.17
N GLU A 526 26.15 -1.34 8.82
CA GLU A 526 25.08 -0.55 8.20
C GLU A 526 25.66 0.65 7.43
N VAL A 527 26.77 1.21 7.92
CA VAL A 527 27.47 2.33 7.27
C VAL A 527 28.24 1.83 6.05
N ARG A 528 28.98 0.71 6.16
CA ARG A 528 29.68 0.09 5.03
C ARG A 528 28.69 -0.28 3.92
N ASP A 529 27.62 -0.98 4.30
CA ASP A 529 26.52 -1.40 3.44
C ASP A 529 25.88 -0.21 2.69
N SER A 530 25.41 0.80 3.42
CA SER A 530 24.80 2.00 2.81
C SER A 530 25.78 2.75 1.89
N THR A 531 27.07 2.76 2.23
CA THR A 531 28.12 3.39 1.40
C THR A 531 28.33 2.63 0.09
N LEU A 532 28.30 1.29 0.13
CA LEU A 532 28.37 0.44 -1.06
C LEU A 532 27.14 0.57 -1.95
N GLU A 533 25.93 0.58 -1.37
CA GLU A 533 24.69 0.85 -2.10
C GLU A 533 24.78 2.20 -2.85
N PHE A 534 25.18 3.25 -2.15
CA PHE A 534 25.38 4.57 -2.74
C PHE A 534 26.40 4.57 -3.87
N LEU A 535 27.56 3.91 -3.70
CA LEU A 535 28.60 3.81 -4.72
C LEU A 535 28.11 3.06 -5.97
N GLY A 536 27.36 1.97 -5.79
CA GLY A 536 26.78 1.22 -6.90
C GLY A 536 25.84 2.08 -7.74
N HIS A 537 24.94 2.82 -7.09
CA HIS A 537 24.04 3.75 -7.77
C HIS A 537 24.79 4.90 -8.46
N LEU A 538 25.78 5.48 -7.77
CA LEU A 538 26.58 6.57 -8.32
C LEU A 538 27.35 6.13 -9.58
N CYS A 539 27.94 4.92 -9.56
CA CYS A 539 28.64 4.37 -10.73
C CYS A 539 27.71 4.17 -11.92
N PHE A 540 26.51 3.63 -11.69
CA PHE A 540 25.54 3.44 -12.76
C PHE A 540 25.09 4.77 -13.39
N GLN A 541 24.93 5.81 -12.57
CA GLN A 541 24.41 7.11 -13.02
C GLN A 541 25.46 7.97 -13.71
N PHE A 542 26.69 7.95 -13.21
CA PHE A 542 27.81 8.73 -13.76
C PHE A 542 28.67 7.93 -14.75
N LYS A 543 28.13 6.84 -15.31
CA LYS A 543 28.87 5.94 -16.21
C LYS A 543 29.40 6.58 -17.49
N GLU A 544 28.77 7.68 -17.92
CA GLU A 544 29.15 8.46 -19.11
C GLU A 544 30.07 9.65 -18.77
N SER A 545 30.39 9.86 -17.48
CA SER A 545 31.27 10.96 -17.04
C SER A 545 32.72 10.52 -16.97
N ASP A 546 33.53 10.97 -17.94
CA ASP A 546 34.97 10.66 -18.02
C ASP A 546 35.71 11.12 -16.75
N SER A 547 35.39 12.29 -16.22
CA SER A 547 36.04 12.84 -15.02
C SER A 547 35.76 12.00 -13.78
N PHE A 548 34.53 11.49 -13.65
CA PHE A 548 34.15 10.57 -12.58
C PHE A 548 34.85 9.21 -12.74
N CYS A 549 34.91 8.67 -13.95
CA CYS A 549 35.61 7.42 -14.22
C CYS A 549 37.10 7.48 -13.84
N VAL A 550 37.79 8.56 -14.22
CA VAL A 550 39.20 8.80 -13.87
C VAL A 550 39.39 8.96 -12.36
N LEU A 551 38.50 9.70 -11.68
CA LEU A 551 38.54 9.87 -10.23
C LEU A 551 38.41 8.52 -9.51
N LEU A 552 37.44 7.70 -9.93
CA LEU A 552 37.20 6.40 -9.31
C LEU A 552 38.36 5.44 -9.54
N ALA A 553 38.92 5.38 -10.76
CA ALA A 553 40.07 4.56 -11.10
C ALA A 553 41.32 4.95 -10.29
N SER A 554 41.57 6.25 -10.13
CA SER A 554 42.71 6.76 -9.35
C SER A 554 42.49 6.73 -7.82
N SER A 555 41.25 6.53 -7.37
CA SER A 555 40.93 6.53 -5.95
C SER A 555 41.37 5.26 -5.21
N GLY A 556 41.39 4.09 -5.84
CA GLY A 556 41.55 2.82 -5.13
C GLY A 556 40.29 2.33 -4.39
N ILE A 557 39.14 3.01 -4.54
CA ILE A 557 37.84 2.52 -4.02
C ILE A 557 37.48 1.16 -4.64
N GLN A 558 37.86 0.92 -5.89
CA GLN A 558 37.61 -0.34 -6.58
C GLN A 558 38.19 -1.54 -5.81
N GLN A 559 39.45 -1.44 -5.39
CA GLN A 559 40.10 -2.50 -4.61
C GLN A 559 39.40 -2.70 -3.27
N LEU A 560 38.97 -1.63 -2.60
CA LEU A 560 38.23 -1.71 -1.34
C LEU A 560 36.91 -2.48 -1.48
N ILE A 561 36.19 -2.28 -2.58
CA ILE A 561 34.95 -3.02 -2.84
C ILE A 561 35.24 -4.51 -3.04
N VAL A 562 36.31 -4.85 -3.76
CA VAL A 562 36.74 -6.25 -3.92
C VAL A 562 37.12 -6.86 -2.57
N ASP A 563 37.84 -6.13 -1.73
CA ASP A 563 38.19 -6.60 -0.39
C ASP A 563 36.93 -6.86 0.47
N LEU A 564 35.91 -5.99 0.35
CA LEU A 564 34.62 -6.11 1.03
C LEU A 564 33.72 -7.25 0.52
N LEU A 565 34.07 -7.93 -0.57
CA LEU A 565 33.45 -9.22 -0.93
C LEU A 565 33.71 -10.30 0.12
N SER A 566 34.68 -10.08 1.01
CA SER A 566 35.03 -10.98 2.12
C SER A 566 34.65 -10.39 3.49
N ASP A 567 33.77 -9.39 3.53
CA ASP A 567 33.30 -8.78 4.78
C ASP A 567 32.59 -9.82 5.67
N PRO A 568 32.75 -9.77 7.00
CA PRO A 568 32.06 -10.69 7.91
C PRO A 568 30.53 -10.64 7.77
N GLU A 569 29.96 -9.50 7.37
CA GLU A 569 28.50 -9.30 7.33
C GLU A 569 27.94 -9.54 5.93
N SER A 570 26.93 -10.42 5.80
CA SER A 570 26.33 -10.79 4.52
C SER A 570 25.74 -9.62 3.75
N TYR A 571 25.10 -8.67 4.43
CA TYR A 571 24.56 -7.46 3.80
C TYR A 571 25.67 -6.67 3.09
N VAL A 572 26.82 -6.49 3.74
CA VAL A 572 27.97 -5.78 3.16
C VAL A 572 28.53 -6.54 1.96
N ARG A 573 28.69 -7.87 2.06
CA ARG A 573 29.12 -8.71 0.92
C ARG A 573 28.14 -8.59 -0.26
N ALA A 574 26.84 -8.64 -0.02
CA ALA A 574 25.80 -8.50 -1.04
C ALA A 574 25.82 -7.12 -1.73
N SER A 575 25.97 -6.05 -0.95
CA SER A 575 26.12 -4.69 -1.49
C SER A 575 27.43 -4.50 -2.24
N ALA A 576 28.52 -5.15 -1.82
CA ALA A 576 29.79 -5.14 -2.55
C ALA A 576 29.68 -5.84 -3.90
N VAL A 577 29.02 -7.01 -3.95
CA VAL A 577 28.70 -7.71 -5.20
C VAL A 577 27.88 -6.81 -6.14
N THR A 578 26.85 -6.16 -5.61
CA THR A 578 25.98 -5.27 -6.40
C THR A 578 26.74 -4.06 -6.93
N ALA A 579 27.53 -3.38 -6.08
CA ALA A 579 28.34 -2.23 -6.48
C ALA A 579 29.36 -2.60 -7.57
N LEU A 580 30.04 -3.74 -7.41
CA LEU A 580 30.96 -4.26 -8.42
C LEU A 580 30.24 -4.61 -9.74
N GLY A 581 29.03 -5.16 -9.64
CA GLY A 581 28.16 -5.45 -10.78
C GLY A 581 27.82 -4.21 -11.61
N GLN A 582 27.53 -3.09 -10.94
CA GLN A 582 27.20 -1.80 -11.56
C GLN A 582 28.42 -1.10 -12.14
N MET A 583 29.60 -1.26 -11.53
CA MET A 583 30.85 -0.68 -12.02
C MET A 583 31.28 -1.18 -13.41
N LYS A 584 30.78 -2.35 -13.85
CA LYS A 584 31.01 -2.87 -15.21
C LYS A 584 30.55 -1.90 -16.31
N TYR A 585 29.57 -1.04 -16.02
CA TYR A 585 29.01 -0.11 -17.01
C TYR A 585 29.84 1.16 -17.21
N LEU A 586 30.87 1.39 -16.40
CA LEU A 586 31.78 2.52 -16.58
C LEU A 586 32.57 2.36 -17.90
N ALA A 587 32.90 3.49 -18.56
CA ALA A 587 33.51 3.52 -19.89
C ALA A 587 34.76 2.61 -20.05
N HIS A 588 35.10 2.27 -21.30
CA HIS A 588 36.07 1.23 -21.70
C HIS A 588 37.45 1.24 -20.98
N ASP A 589 37.86 2.35 -20.38
CA ASP A 589 39.10 2.49 -19.62
C ASP A 589 39.03 1.97 -18.15
N TRP A 590 37.94 1.28 -17.77
CA TRP A 590 37.86 0.49 -16.52
C TRP A 590 38.99 -0.56 -16.36
N GLN A 591 39.68 -0.91 -17.46
CA GLN A 591 40.52 -2.10 -17.57
C GLN A 591 41.96 -2.13 -16.96
N PRO A 592 42.58 -1.12 -16.31
CA PRO A 592 43.96 -1.31 -15.86
C PRO A 592 44.15 -1.95 -14.48
N LEU A 593 43.13 -2.04 -13.60
CA LEU A 593 43.38 -2.38 -12.18
C LEU A 593 42.98 -3.81 -11.77
N LEU A 594 41.95 -4.41 -12.36
CA LEU A 594 41.48 -5.75 -11.98
C LEU A 594 41.16 -6.59 -13.23
N ASN A 595 41.78 -7.76 -13.36
CA ASN A 595 41.49 -8.72 -14.43
C ASN A 595 40.02 -9.18 -14.33
N GLN A 596 39.27 -9.10 -15.43
CA GLN A 596 37.86 -9.51 -15.49
C GLN A 596 37.67 -10.98 -15.07
N GLU A 597 38.62 -11.86 -15.40
CA GLU A 597 38.62 -13.26 -14.97
C GLU A 597 38.60 -13.41 -13.44
N THR A 598 39.36 -12.57 -12.73
CA THR A 598 39.46 -12.62 -11.27
C THR A 598 38.13 -12.26 -10.61
N ILE A 599 37.43 -11.26 -11.16
CA ILE A 599 36.12 -10.83 -10.65
C ILE A 599 35.07 -11.92 -10.89
N LEU A 600 34.97 -12.44 -12.12
CA LEU A 600 34.02 -13.51 -12.45
C LEU A 600 34.24 -14.74 -11.57
N SER A 601 35.50 -15.15 -11.39
CA SER A 601 35.85 -16.28 -10.53
C SER A 601 35.42 -16.05 -9.09
N ARG A 602 35.60 -14.84 -8.54
CA ARG A 602 35.21 -14.49 -7.17
C ARG A 602 33.69 -14.49 -6.98
N LEU A 603 32.92 -13.97 -7.94
CA LEU A 603 31.46 -14.00 -7.88
C LEU A 603 30.92 -15.44 -7.94
N LEU A 604 31.50 -16.28 -8.80
CA LEU A 604 31.14 -17.70 -8.88
C LEU A 604 31.51 -18.47 -7.61
N GLU A 605 32.61 -18.12 -6.94
CA GLU A 605 32.98 -18.66 -5.63
C GLU A 605 31.93 -18.31 -4.57
N ILE A 606 31.50 -17.04 -4.51
CA ILE A 606 30.45 -16.58 -3.59
C ILE A 606 29.15 -17.37 -3.84
N LEU A 607 28.70 -17.49 -5.09
CA LEU A 607 27.48 -18.23 -5.42
C LEU A 607 27.55 -19.71 -4.99
N LYS A 608 28.73 -20.33 -5.03
CA LYS A 608 28.90 -21.76 -4.69
C LYS A 608 29.15 -22.02 -3.21
N GLN A 609 29.79 -21.08 -2.51
CA GLN A 609 30.41 -21.36 -1.21
C GLN A 609 29.97 -20.41 -0.09
N ASP A 610 29.38 -19.26 -0.38
CA ASP A 610 28.91 -18.35 0.67
C ASP A 610 27.82 -19.04 1.49
N SER A 611 27.93 -18.99 2.81
CA SER A 611 26.98 -19.65 3.70
C SER A 611 25.61 -18.97 3.74
N GLU A 612 25.54 -17.67 3.40
CA GLU A 612 24.34 -16.87 3.55
C GLU A 612 23.66 -16.57 2.20
N GLY A 613 22.33 -16.43 2.20
CA GLY A 613 21.55 -16.24 0.97
C GLY A 613 21.76 -14.88 0.30
N PHE A 614 21.97 -13.81 1.07
CA PHE A 614 22.04 -12.43 0.52
C PHE A 614 23.17 -12.24 -0.50
N PRO A 615 24.43 -12.68 -0.26
CA PRO A 615 25.49 -12.54 -1.25
C PRO A 615 25.25 -13.40 -2.49
N ARG A 616 24.78 -14.65 -2.32
CA ARG A 616 24.44 -15.55 -3.43
C ARG A 616 23.35 -14.94 -4.31
N ARG A 617 22.31 -14.37 -3.68
CA ARG A 617 21.22 -13.64 -4.34
C ARG A 617 21.74 -12.42 -5.12
N ALA A 618 22.64 -11.64 -4.54
CA ALA A 618 23.25 -10.51 -5.23
C ALA A 618 24.03 -10.95 -6.47
N VAL A 619 24.76 -12.07 -6.39
CA VAL A 619 25.52 -12.60 -7.54
C VAL A 619 24.58 -12.93 -8.70
N VAL A 620 23.53 -13.74 -8.48
CA VAL A 620 22.61 -14.12 -9.55
C VAL A 620 21.86 -12.93 -10.15
N LYS A 621 21.51 -11.92 -9.33
CA LYS A 621 20.95 -10.65 -9.82
C LYS A 621 21.91 -9.92 -10.76
N VAL A 622 23.18 -9.82 -10.40
CA VAL A 622 24.21 -9.19 -11.24
C VAL A 622 24.36 -9.94 -12.57
N PHE A 623 24.38 -11.28 -12.55
CA PHE A 623 24.41 -12.08 -13.78
C PHE A 623 23.15 -11.90 -14.63
N ALA A 624 21.97 -11.80 -14.02
CA ALA A 624 20.71 -11.57 -14.74
C ALA A 624 20.72 -10.20 -15.43
N GLU A 625 21.16 -9.16 -14.73
CA GLU A 625 21.28 -7.81 -15.31
C GLU A 625 22.32 -7.75 -16.42
N TRP A 626 23.46 -8.41 -16.26
CA TRP A 626 24.46 -8.52 -17.32
C TRP A 626 23.92 -9.26 -18.55
N ALA A 627 23.18 -10.35 -18.36
CA ALA A 627 22.58 -11.11 -19.47
C ALA A 627 21.55 -10.29 -20.28
N LYS A 628 20.83 -9.36 -19.63
CA LYS A 628 19.85 -8.48 -20.32
C LYS A 628 20.50 -7.45 -21.26
N HIS A 629 21.69 -6.94 -20.96
CA HIS A 629 22.28 -5.77 -21.63
C HIS A 629 23.41 -6.12 -22.62
N CYS A 630 23.05 -6.86 -23.67
CA CYS A 630 23.94 -7.59 -24.60
C CYS A 630 24.99 -6.79 -25.40
N ASP A 631 24.90 -5.47 -25.53
CA ASP A 631 25.92 -4.69 -26.26
C ASP A 631 27.28 -4.66 -25.53
N VAL A 632 27.30 -5.09 -24.25
CA VAL A 632 28.48 -5.19 -23.37
C VAL A 632 28.95 -6.66 -23.21
N LEU A 633 28.26 -7.64 -23.80
CA LEU A 633 28.48 -9.09 -23.60
C LEU A 633 29.41 -9.76 -24.63
N SER A 634 30.24 -9.01 -25.35
CA SER A 634 31.17 -9.57 -26.35
C SER A 634 32.27 -10.49 -25.79
N GLY A 635 32.24 -10.83 -24.50
CA GLY A 635 33.14 -11.80 -23.88
C GLY A 635 32.56 -13.22 -23.87
N GLN A 636 33.14 -14.12 -24.68
CA GLN A 636 32.88 -15.57 -24.69
C GLN A 636 32.87 -16.20 -23.27
N GLU A 637 33.63 -15.62 -22.34
CA GLU A 637 33.75 -16.06 -20.94
C GLU A 637 32.48 -15.90 -20.11
N LEU A 638 31.68 -14.86 -20.38
CA LEU A 638 30.43 -14.64 -19.66
C LEU A 638 29.35 -15.60 -20.16
N GLU A 639 29.28 -15.85 -21.47
CA GLU A 639 28.42 -16.91 -22.03
C GLU A 639 28.79 -18.28 -21.44
N ASN A 640 30.09 -18.59 -21.31
CA ASN A 640 30.57 -19.82 -20.66
C ASN A 640 30.21 -19.91 -19.16
N SER A 641 30.07 -18.77 -18.48
CA SER A 641 29.76 -18.71 -17.04
C SER A 641 28.27 -18.96 -16.75
N ILE A 642 27.37 -18.69 -17.71
CA ILE A 642 25.92 -18.82 -17.51
C ILE A 642 25.53 -20.24 -17.10
N SER A 643 26.08 -21.26 -17.75
CA SER A 643 25.80 -22.66 -17.37
C SER A 643 26.20 -22.95 -15.93
N VAL A 644 27.34 -22.42 -15.47
CA VAL A 644 27.81 -22.58 -14.09
C VAL A 644 26.90 -21.87 -13.09
N VAL A 645 26.45 -20.66 -13.41
CA VAL A 645 25.51 -19.87 -12.58
C VAL A 645 24.18 -20.59 -12.44
N LEU A 646 23.61 -21.04 -13.56
CA LEU A 646 22.35 -21.78 -13.60
C LEU A 646 22.42 -23.08 -12.79
N MET A 647 23.50 -23.84 -12.93
CA MET A 647 23.71 -25.07 -12.17
C MET A 647 23.88 -24.82 -10.67
N ALA A 648 24.59 -23.76 -10.29
CA ALA A 648 24.80 -23.44 -8.87
C ALA A 648 23.54 -22.89 -8.20
N GLY A 649 22.82 -21.97 -8.86
CA GLY A 649 21.68 -21.28 -8.27
C GLY A 649 20.35 -22.04 -8.35
N SER A 650 20.17 -22.96 -9.31
CA SER A 650 18.93 -23.73 -9.43
C SER A 650 18.69 -24.75 -8.31
N GLY A 651 19.76 -25.17 -7.63
CA GLY A 651 19.70 -26.08 -6.48
C GLY A 651 19.88 -25.39 -5.13
N ASP A 652 19.82 -24.04 -5.08
CA ASP A 652 20.03 -23.29 -3.85
C ASP A 652 18.91 -23.55 -2.82
N LEU A 653 19.18 -23.30 -1.54
CA LEU A 653 18.18 -23.40 -0.47
C LEU A 653 17.32 -22.13 -0.37
N ASP A 654 17.83 -20.98 -0.82
CA ASP A 654 17.09 -19.72 -0.85
C ASP A 654 16.28 -19.64 -2.16
N TRP A 655 14.96 -19.63 -2.03
CA TRP A 655 14.04 -19.58 -3.17
C TRP A 655 14.27 -18.36 -4.07
N GLU A 656 14.74 -17.23 -3.52
CA GLU A 656 15.03 -16.05 -4.34
C GLU A 656 16.25 -16.28 -5.24
N VAL A 657 17.25 -17.06 -4.78
CA VAL A 657 18.39 -17.43 -5.63
C VAL A 657 17.93 -18.30 -6.80
N LYS A 658 17.01 -19.23 -6.56
CA LYS A 658 16.39 -20.04 -7.62
C LYS A 658 15.64 -19.17 -8.62
N VAL A 659 14.79 -18.26 -8.14
CA VAL A 659 14.01 -17.34 -9.00
C VAL A 659 14.92 -16.45 -9.84
N HIS A 660 15.95 -15.83 -9.25
CA HIS A 660 16.89 -15.01 -10.01
C HIS A 660 17.75 -15.85 -10.98
N SER A 661 18.02 -17.12 -10.69
CA SER A 661 18.63 -18.03 -11.67
C SER A 661 17.71 -18.29 -12.86
N LEU A 662 16.40 -18.39 -12.65
CA LEU A 662 15.41 -18.46 -13.73
C LEU A 662 15.34 -17.16 -14.53
N GLU A 663 15.56 -16.00 -13.90
CA GLU A 663 15.70 -14.72 -14.62
C GLU A 663 16.95 -14.66 -15.50
N VAL A 664 18.08 -15.24 -15.06
CA VAL A 664 19.27 -15.42 -15.91
C VAL A 664 18.91 -16.27 -17.14
N ALA A 665 18.20 -17.39 -16.93
CA ALA A 665 17.77 -18.26 -18.03
C ALA A 665 16.83 -17.54 -18.99
N GLU A 666 15.86 -16.78 -18.49
CA GLU A 666 14.95 -15.97 -19.31
C GLU A 666 15.68 -14.91 -20.13
N ALA A 667 16.60 -14.17 -19.51
CA ALA A 667 17.39 -13.16 -20.22
C ALA A 667 18.23 -13.79 -21.36
N PHE A 668 18.82 -14.96 -21.13
CA PHE A 668 19.54 -15.70 -22.17
C PHE A 668 18.61 -16.19 -23.29
N ILE A 669 17.42 -16.68 -22.95
CA ILE A 669 16.39 -17.05 -23.93
C ILE A 669 16.03 -15.84 -24.79
N ASP A 670 15.75 -14.68 -24.19
CA ASP A 670 15.35 -13.47 -24.92
C ASP A 670 16.46 -12.99 -25.87
N GLN A 671 17.72 -13.06 -25.44
CA GLN A 671 18.87 -12.79 -26.31
C GLN A 671 18.95 -13.79 -27.47
N ALA A 672 18.83 -15.09 -27.19
CA ALA A 672 18.88 -16.12 -28.22
C ALA A 672 17.72 -15.98 -29.22
N VAL A 673 16.54 -15.53 -28.77
CA VAL A 673 15.38 -15.20 -29.61
C VAL A 673 15.66 -13.96 -30.47
N ALA A 674 16.31 -12.92 -29.94
CA ALA A 674 16.72 -11.76 -30.73
C ALA A 674 17.71 -12.13 -31.83
N LYS A 675 18.67 -13.02 -31.55
CA LYS A 675 19.62 -13.57 -32.55
C LYS A 675 18.91 -14.37 -33.66
N LEU A 676 17.76 -14.98 -33.37
CA LEU A 676 16.93 -15.66 -34.38
C LEU A 676 16.19 -14.69 -35.32
N SER A 677 16.00 -13.41 -34.98
CA SER A 677 15.25 -12.42 -35.78
C SER A 677 15.93 -11.06 -35.77
N PRO A 678 16.91 -10.78 -36.64
CA PRO A 678 17.69 -9.54 -36.61
C PRO A 678 16.90 -8.26 -36.98
N CYS A 679 15.66 -8.35 -37.48
CA CYS A 679 14.94 -7.21 -38.03
C CYS A 679 13.65 -6.90 -37.24
N PRO A 680 13.51 -5.70 -36.63
CA PRO A 680 12.35 -5.33 -35.83
C PRO A 680 11.06 -5.12 -36.63
N TYR A 681 11.13 -5.07 -37.96
CA TYR A 681 9.98 -4.88 -38.87
C TYR A 681 9.47 -6.18 -39.53
N THR A 682 10.19 -7.30 -39.42
CA THR A 682 9.60 -8.61 -39.70
C THR A 682 8.82 -9.03 -38.47
N ALA A 683 7.52 -8.76 -38.49
CA ALA A 683 6.56 -9.38 -37.59
C ALA A 683 6.84 -10.89 -37.49
N LEU A 684 6.46 -11.50 -36.36
CA LEU A 684 6.40 -12.94 -36.08
C LEU A 684 5.76 -13.75 -37.24
N LEU A 685 6.49 -13.90 -38.35
CA LEU A 685 6.05 -14.59 -39.54
C LEU A 685 6.29 -16.08 -39.30
N THR A 686 5.21 -16.76 -38.90
CA THR A 686 4.93 -18.19 -39.11
C THR A 686 6.16 -19.09 -39.20
N ARG A 687 6.69 -19.51 -38.05
CA ARG A 687 7.81 -20.47 -38.00
C ARG A 687 7.29 -21.90 -37.90
N ASN A 688 7.71 -22.74 -38.83
CA ASN A 688 7.46 -24.18 -38.75
C ASN A 688 8.32 -24.78 -37.61
N PRO A 689 7.75 -25.49 -36.63
CA PRO A 689 8.49 -26.14 -35.54
C PRO A 689 9.53 -27.17 -36.03
N GLN A 690 9.46 -27.59 -37.30
CA GLN A 690 10.44 -28.46 -37.95
C GLN A 690 11.61 -27.71 -38.63
N SER A 691 11.70 -26.38 -38.53
CA SER A 691 12.80 -25.63 -39.13
C SER A 691 14.14 -25.95 -38.46
N ALA A 692 15.21 -25.98 -39.27
CA ALA A 692 16.56 -26.21 -38.76
C ALA A 692 16.98 -25.14 -37.73
N GLU A 693 16.48 -23.91 -37.89
CA GLU A 693 16.75 -22.75 -37.04
C GLU A 693 16.17 -22.93 -35.62
N VAL A 694 14.92 -23.41 -35.51
CA VAL A 694 14.29 -23.69 -34.20
C VAL A 694 15.02 -24.84 -33.50
N ARG A 695 15.42 -25.88 -34.24
CA ARG A 695 16.21 -26.99 -33.66
C ARG A 695 17.57 -26.53 -33.17
N SER A 696 18.28 -25.68 -33.93
CA SER A 696 19.56 -25.12 -33.47
C SER A 696 19.41 -24.22 -32.25
N PHE A 697 18.32 -23.45 -32.18
CA PHE A 697 18.00 -22.63 -31.01
C PHE A 697 17.75 -23.48 -29.77
N LEU A 698 16.89 -24.49 -29.87
CA LEU A 698 16.60 -25.38 -28.76
C LEU A 698 17.85 -26.16 -28.34
N GLN A 699 18.70 -26.58 -29.28
CA GLN A 699 19.95 -27.24 -28.96
C GLN A 699 20.91 -26.31 -28.21
N ASN A 700 21.04 -25.04 -28.61
CA ASN A 700 21.85 -24.06 -27.88
C ASN A 700 21.37 -23.89 -26.42
N LEU A 701 20.05 -23.83 -26.19
CA LEU A 701 19.51 -23.78 -24.83
C LEU A 701 19.77 -25.08 -24.03
N CYS A 702 19.77 -26.24 -24.70
CA CYS A 702 20.13 -27.52 -24.08
C CYS A 702 21.61 -27.54 -23.67
N ASP A 703 22.51 -27.07 -24.53
CA ASP A 703 23.96 -27.07 -24.30
C ASP A 703 24.34 -26.20 -23.09
N VAL A 704 23.58 -25.12 -22.84
CA VAL A 704 23.74 -24.26 -21.65
C VAL A 704 23.13 -24.87 -20.38
N GLY A 705 22.19 -25.83 -20.51
CA GLY A 705 21.52 -26.49 -19.39
C GLY A 705 20.23 -25.80 -18.93
N ILE A 706 19.62 -24.95 -19.76
CA ILE A 706 18.42 -24.17 -19.39
C ILE A 706 17.23 -25.08 -19.12
N PHE A 707 16.99 -26.09 -19.97
CA PHE A 707 15.83 -26.97 -19.80
C PHE A 707 15.91 -27.84 -18.56
N SER A 708 17.10 -28.31 -18.16
CA SER A 708 17.25 -29.00 -16.88
C SER A 708 16.84 -28.11 -15.70
N VAL A 709 17.18 -26.82 -15.75
CA VAL A 709 16.78 -25.88 -14.70
C VAL A 709 15.28 -25.63 -14.71
N LEU A 710 14.70 -25.32 -15.87
CA LEU A 710 13.26 -25.02 -16.00
C LEU A 710 12.38 -26.20 -15.56
N PHE A 711 12.67 -27.42 -16.03
CA PHE A 711 11.87 -28.59 -15.66
C PHE A 711 12.10 -29.01 -14.21
N ASN A 712 13.28 -28.81 -13.63
CA ASN A 712 13.47 -29.03 -12.20
C ASN A 712 12.67 -28.05 -11.35
N ALA A 713 12.64 -26.78 -11.76
CA ALA A 713 11.94 -25.71 -11.05
C ALA A 713 10.41 -25.78 -11.20
N LEU A 714 9.88 -26.30 -12.31
CA LEU A 714 8.43 -26.41 -12.58
C LEU A 714 7.65 -27.14 -11.46
N TRP A 715 8.32 -28.06 -10.76
CA TRP A 715 7.78 -28.78 -9.60
C TRP A 715 8.63 -28.56 -8.34
N ASP A 716 9.21 -27.36 -8.19
CA ASP A 716 9.86 -26.97 -6.95
C ASP A 716 8.83 -26.80 -5.83
N CYS A 717 9.26 -27.04 -4.57
CA CYS A 717 8.42 -26.77 -3.41
C CYS A 717 8.21 -25.27 -3.21
N ASP A 718 9.17 -24.45 -3.64
CA ASP A 718 9.07 -23.00 -3.63
C ASP A 718 8.20 -22.54 -4.81
N ARG A 719 6.93 -22.28 -4.52
CA ARG A 719 5.94 -21.85 -5.51
C ARG A 719 6.40 -20.71 -6.43
N PRO A 720 7.07 -19.64 -5.96
CA PRO A 720 7.55 -18.58 -6.86
C PRO A 720 8.54 -19.10 -7.93
N ALA A 721 9.38 -20.08 -7.61
CA ALA A 721 10.28 -20.71 -8.58
C ALA A 721 9.51 -21.54 -9.60
N ALA A 722 8.51 -22.32 -9.14
CA ALA A 722 7.64 -23.10 -10.01
C ALA A 722 6.80 -22.23 -10.96
N GLN A 723 6.22 -21.14 -10.46
CA GLN A 723 5.50 -20.15 -11.26
C GLN A 723 6.41 -19.57 -12.34
N LYS A 724 7.58 -19.03 -11.95
CA LYS A 724 8.52 -18.41 -12.89
C LYS A 724 8.98 -19.39 -13.97
N ALA A 725 9.27 -20.63 -13.61
CA ALA A 725 9.65 -21.67 -14.56
C ALA A 725 8.50 -22.00 -15.54
N CYS A 726 7.27 -22.10 -15.03
CA CYS A 726 6.08 -22.35 -15.84
C CYS A 726 5.83 -21.21 -16.85
N GLU A 727 5.95 -19.96 -16.41
CA GLU A 727 5.81 -18.77 -17.28
C GLU A 727 6.83 -18.79 -18.43
N ILE A 728 8.11 -19.08 -18.12
CA ILE A 728 9.17 -19.16 -19.12
C ILE A 728 8.89 -20.29 -20.13
N LEU A 729 8.44 -21.46 -19.66
CA LEU A 729 8.09 -22.58 -20.53
C LEU A 729 6.88 -22.26 -21.43
N ILE A 730 5.86 -21.56 -20.92
CA ILE A 730 4.72 -21.07 -21.71
C ILE A 730 5.18 -20.07 -22.77
N LYS A 731 6.08 -19.14 -22.41
CA LYS A 731 6.69 -18.18 -23.34
C LYS A 731 7.42 -18.91 -24.48
N LEU A 732 8.23 -19.92 -24.15
CA LEU A 732 8.90 -20.76 -25.14
C LEU A 732 7.91 -21.53 -26.03
N LYS A 733 6.87 -22.15 -25.46
CA LYS A 733 5.79 -22.84 -26.20
C LYS A 733 5.14 -21.91 -27.22
N LYS A 734 4.85 -20.65 -26.85
CA LYS A 734 4.30 -19.62 -27.74
C LYS A 734 5.26 -19.24 -28.87
N ILE A 735 6.56 -19.06 -28.57
CA ILE A 735 7.58 -18.72 -29.58
C ILE A 735 7.66 -19.83 -30.63
N ILE A 736 7.68 -21.08 -30.20
CA ILE A 736 7.77 -22.29 -31.05
C ILE A 736 6.48 -22.51 -31.85
N SER A 737 5.31 -22.28 -31.26
CA SER A 737 3.99 -22.65 -31.84
C SER A 737 3.40 -21.58 -32.77
N SER A 738 4.08 -20.44 -32.97
CA SER A 738 3.61 -19.29 -33.76
C SER A 738 3.45 -19.55 -35.29
N GLY A 739 3.46 -20.81 -35.74
CA GLY A 739 3.38 -21.22 -37.15
C GLY A 739 2.12 -21.96 -37.62
N ASN A 740 1.22 -22.44 -36.75
CA ASN A 740 0.04 -23.21 -37.18
C ASN A 740 -1.26 -22.67 -36.56
N ARG A 741 -2.02 -21.88 -37.32
CA ARG A 741 -3.46 -21.64 -37.08
C ARG A 741 -4.37 -22.44 -38.01
N ALA A 742 -3.85 -23.44 -38.72
CA ALA A 742 -4.64 -24.27 -39.63
C ALA A 742 -4.18 -25.74 -39.61
N ASP A 743 -4.38 -26.42 -38.48
CA ASP A 743 -4.98 -27.76 -38.42
C ASP A 743 -5.07 -28.19 -36.95
N GLY A 744 -6.13 -27.70 -36.28
CA GLY A 744 -6.42 -27.99 -34.88
C GLY A 744 -7.11 -29.33 -34.67
N LYS A 745 -6.62 -30.40 -35.29
CA LYS A 745 -7.12 -31.77 -35.09
C LYS A 745 -6.01 -32.78 -35.34
N GLU A 746 -5.15 -33.03 -34.33
CA GLU A 746 -4.57 -34.38 -34.11
C GLU A 746 -3.62 -34.54 -32.90
N VAL A 747 -3.30 -33.49 -32.12
CA VAL A 747 -2.39 -33.65 -30.96
C VAL A 747 -3.06 -33.48 -29.59
N HIS A 748 -4.36 -33.17 -29.55
CA HIS A 748 -5.07 -32.91 -28.29
C HIS A 748 -5.51 -34.16 -27.49
N GLU A 749 -5.08 -35.37 -27.86
CA GLU A 749 -5.48 -36.61 -27.14
C GLU A 749 -4.37 -37.27 -26.29
N ILE A 750 -3.16 -36.70 -26.22
CA ILE A 750 -2.11 -37.24 -25.35
C ILE A 750 -2.02 -36.36 -24.11
N LEU A 751 -2.53 -36.88 -22.98
CA LEU A 751 -2.70 -36.26 -21.65
C LEU A 751 -4.02 -35.52 -21.41
N ASN A 752 -5.14 -36.20 -21.69
CA ASN A 752 -6.39 -35.91 -20.97
C ASN A 752 -6.19 -36.21 -19.46
N GLY A 753 -6.09 -35.16 -18.65
CA GLY A 753 -6.60 -35.18 -17.27
C GLY A 753 -5.73 -35.76 -16.16
N HIS A 754 -4.43 -36.02 -16.37
CA HIS A 754 -3.53 -36.38 -15.27
C HIS A 754 -2.47 -35.30 -15.05
N SER A 755 -2.55 -34.62 -13.91
CA SER A 755 -1.49 -33.76 -13.39
C SER A 755 -0.22 -34.58 -13.21
N LEU A 756 0.77 -34.42 -14.09
CA LEU A 756 2.08 -35.02 -13.88
C LEU A 756 2.76 -34.31 -12.71
N GLY A 757 2.89 -35.01 -11.59
CA GLY A 757 3.82 -34.62 -10.53
C GLY A 757 5.27 -34.92 -10.92
N ARG A 758 6.23 -34.43 -10.13
CA ARG A 758 7.68 -34.57 -10.38
C ARG A 758 8.13 -36.01 -10.65
N GLU A 759 7.63 -36.96 -9.85
CA GLU A 759 7.96 -38.40 -9.99
C GLU A 759 7.33 -39.04 -11.22
N SER A 760 6.10 -38.66 -11.55
CA SER A 760 5.44 -39.11 -12.78
C SER A 760 6.17 -38.58 -14.02
N PHE A 761 6.71 -37.36 -13.95
CA PHE A 761 7.42 -36.75 -15.06
C PHE A 761 8.76 -37.45 -15.37
N SER A 762 9.54 -37.80 -14.35
CA SER A 762 10.81 -38.53 -14.55
C SER A 762 10.59 -39.95 -15.11
N SER A 763 9.53 -40.64 -14.65
CA SER A 763 9.11 -41.92 -15.23
C SER A 763 8.71 -41.75 -16.69
N TRP A 764 7.86 -40.76 -16.99
CA TRP A 764 7.37 -40.50 -18.33
C TRP A 764 8.50 -40.21 -19.34
N LEU A 765 9.50 -39.39 -18.96
CA LEU A 765 10.68 -39.14 -19.79
C LEU A 765 11.45 -40.44 -20.09
N SER A 766 11.62 -41.30 -19.08
CA SER A 766 12.34 -42.57 -19.20
C SER A 766 11.60 -43.56 -20.10
N ASP A 767 10.28 -43.69 -19.92
CA ASP A 767 9.42 -44.59 -20.68
C ASP A 767 9.37 -44.25 -22.18
N HIS A 768 9.53 -42.96 -22.51
CA HIS A 768 9.51 -42.46 -23.89
C HIS A 768 10.92 -42.25 -24.48
N GLY A 769 11.99 -42.52 -23.72
CA GLY A 769 13.37 -42.34 -24.18
C GLY A 769 13.76 -40.88 -24.45
N LEU A 770 13.09 -39.92 -23.81
CA LEU A 770 13.29 -38.49 -24.01
C LEU A 770 14.48 -37.97 -23.18
N ASN A 771 15.25 -37.05 -23.74
CA ASN A 771 16.44 -36.49 -23.10
C ASN A 771 16.41 -34.96 -23.17
N LEU A 772 16.48 -34.31 -22.02
CA LEU A 772 16.47 -32.85 -21.88
C LEU A 772 17.75 -32.16 -22.42
N GLN A 773 18.76 -32.93 -22.85
CA GLN A 773 19.94 -32.44 -23.57
C GLN A 773 19.76 -32.41 -25.09
N ASN A 774 18.64 -32.94 -25.62
CA ASN A 774 18.36 -32.96 -27.06
C ASN A 774 17.21 -32.01 -27.39
N GLY A 775 17.48 -31.00 -28.23
CA GLY A 775 16.50 -29.98 -28.62
C GLY A 775 15.24 -30.54 -29.29
N THR A 776 15.31 -31.68 -29.98
CA THR A 776 14.11 -32.32 -30.58
C THR A 776 13.24 -33.00 -29.54
N HIS A 777 13.84 -33.66 -28.55
CA HIS A 777 13.10 -34.31 -27.47
C HIS A 777 12.44 -33.25 -26.58
N VAL A 778 13.14 -32.15 -26.27
CA VAL A 778 12.57 -31.04 -25.50
C VAL A 778 11.35 -30.42 -26.18
N LEU A 779 11.36 -30.29 -27.50
CA LEU A 779 10.21 -29.82 -28.26
C LEU A 779 8.98 -30.72 -28.03
N GLU A 780 9.16 -32.04 -28.05
CA GLU A 780 8.09 -33.01 -27.78
C GLU A 780 7.56 -32.88 -26.34
N VAL A 781 8.45 -32.69 -25.36
CA VAL A 781 8.08 -32.47 -23.95
C VAL A 781 7.23 -31.21 -23.78
N ILE A 782 7.65 -30.08 -24.35
CA ILE A 782 6.94 -28.80 -24.22
C ILE A 782 5.55 -28.85 -24.88
N ILE A 783 5.42 -29.57 -26.00
CA ILE A 783 4.13 -29.76 -26.68
C ILE A 783 3.21 -30.66 -25.86
N ALA A 784 3.74 -31.72 -25.25
CA ALA A 784 2.95 -32.68 -24.47
C ALA A 784 2.42 -32.09 -23.14
N LEU A 785 3.15 -31.17 -22.50
CA LEU A 785 2.75 -30.62 -21.21
C LEU A 785 1.61 -29.58 -21.31
N ASP A 786 0.58 -29.76 -20.48
CA ASP A 786 -0.46 -28.75 -20.21
C ASP A 786 0.04 -27.71 -19.19
N LEU A 787 0.94 -26.85 -19.67
CA LEU A 787 1.53 -25.77 -18.88
C LEU A 787 0.47 -24.73 -18.47
N GLU A 788 -0.58 -24.56 -19.28
CA GLU A 788 -1.69 -23.66 -18.97
C GLU A 788 -2.52 -24.15 -17.76
N PHE A 789 -2.75 -25.45 -17.64
CA PHE A 789 -3.33 -26.04 -16.43
C PHE A 789 -2.42 -25.90 -15.23
N GLN A 790 -1.12 -26.19 -15.40
CA GLN A 790 -0.14 -26.06 -14.33
C GLN A 790 -0.04 -24.62 -13.81
N HIS A 791 -0.07 -23.62 -14.69
CA HIS A 791 -0.08 -22.21 -14.31
C HIS A 791 -1.33 -21.85 -13.49
N ARG A 792 -2.52 -22.31 -13.90
CA ARG A 792 -3.76 -22.06 -13.12
C ARG A 792 -3.68 -22.65 -11.72
N GLN A 793 -3.13 -23.86 -11.58
CA GLN A 793 -2.92 -24.47 -10.26
C GLN A 793 -1.93 -23.67 -9.42
N LEU A 794 -0.84 -23.22 -10.05
CA LEU A 794 0.16 -22.38 -9.42
C LEU A 794 -0.35 -20.96 -9.12
N ASP A 795 -1.49 -20.51 -9.65
CA ASP A 795 -2.09 -19.20 -9.33
C ASP A 795 -3.05 -19.24 -8.13
N CYS A 796 -3.60 -20.41 -7.80
CA CYS A 796 -4.45 -20.59 -6.61
C CYS A 796 -3.62 -20.43 -5.32
N SER A 797 -3.90 -19.43 -4.46
CA SER A 797 -3.15 -19.19 -3.20
C SER A 797 -3.09 -20.45 -2.30
N SER A 798 -2.05 -20.59 -1.46
CA SER A 798 -2.04 -21.59 -0.38
C SER A 798 -3.28 -21.44 0.50
N ASP A 799 -3.66 -20.18 0.73
CA ASP A 799 -4.86 -19.78 1.45
C ASP A 799 -6.13 -20.31 0.79
N HIS A 800 -6.15 -20.61 -0.51
CA HIS A 800 -7.35 -21.15 -1.17
C HIS A 800 -7.77 -22.51 -0.59
N ILE A 801 -6.80 -23.29 -0.10
CA ILE A 801 -7.02 -24.59 0.55
C ILE A 801 -7.43 -24.37 2.02
N GLU A 802 -6.72 -23.49 2.74
CA GLU A 802 -6.98 -23.18 4.17
C GLU A 802 -8.24 -22.31 4.40
N SER A 803 -8.66 -21.50 3.43
CA SER A 803 -9.85 -20.62 3.50
C SER A 803 -11.09 -21.24 2.86
N SER A 804 -11.02 -22.51 2.46
CA SER A 804 -12.19 -23.20 1.92
C SER A 804 -13.32 -23.27 2.95
N LEU A 805 -14.57 -23.12 2.51
CA LEU A 805 -15.75 -23.28 3.38
C LEU A 805 -15.70 -24.59 4.16
N ARG A 806 -15.23 -25.66 3.50
CA ARG A 806 -15.06 -26.97 4.10
C ARG A 806 -14.12 -26.92 5.31
N SER A 807 -12.94 -26.32 5.17
CA SER A 807 -11.99 -26.16 6.28
C SER A 807 -12.64 -25.38 7.41
N LEU A 808 -13.27 -24.24 7.11
CA LEU A 808 -13.94 -23.41 8.12
C LEU A 808 -15.03 -24.16 8.90
N LEU A 809 -15.91 -24.90 8.21
CA LEU A 809 -16.97 -25.66 8.86
C LEU A 809 -16.40 -26.81 9.71
N GLN A 810 -15.31 -27.44 9.25
CA GLN A 810 -14.61 -28.47 10.02
C GLN A 810 -13.93 -27.89 11.27
N ASP A 811 -13.32 -26.71 11.17
CA ASP A 811 -12.69 -26.02 12.30
C ASP A 811 -13.72 -25.65 13.37
N ILE A 812 -14.90 -25.13 12.97
CA ILE A 812 -16.00 -24.84 13.90
C ILE A 812 -16.46 -26.11 14.63
N LEU A 813 -16.62 -27.21 13.91
CA LEU A 813 -17.03 -28.49 14.50
C LEU A 813 -15.94 -29.09 15.41
N ALA A 814 -14.67 -28.97 15.03
CA ALA A 814 -13.55 -29.43 15.84
C ALA A 814 -13.48 -28.64 17.15
N ALA A 815 -13.54 -27.31 17.09
CA ALA A 815 -13.55 -26.43 18.26
C ALA A 815 -14.70 -26.76 19.22
N ALA A 816 -15.89 -27.07 18.69
CA ALA A 816 -17.04 -27.47 19.50
C ALA A 816 -16.91 -28.87 20.14
N SER A 817 -16.09 -29.76 19.55
CA SER A 817 -15.90 -31.14 20.03
C SER A 817 -14.77 -31.30 21.07
N HIS A 818 -13.84 -30.35 21.18
CA HIS A 818 -12.68 -30.42 22.06
C HIS A 818 -12.92 -29.89 23.49
N SER A 819 -14.18 -29.77 23.93
CA SER A 819 -14.49 -29.22 25.26
C SER A 819 -14.41 -30.22 26.42
N ASP A 820 -14.29 -31.52 26.15
CA ASP A 820 -14.32 -32.54 27.21
C ASP A 820 -13.00 -33.29 27.45
N GLU A 821 -12.05 -33.35 26.51
CA GLU A 821 -10.74 -33.98 26.74
C GLU A 821 -9.63 -33.28 25.93
N ASP A 822 -8.46 -33.13 26.57
CA ASP A 822 -7.17 -32.65 26.03
C ASP A 822 -6.88 -31.14 26.02
N GLY A 823 -6.51 -30.63 27.20
CA GLY A 823 -5.55 -29.53 27.32
C GLY A 823 -4.15 -30.00 26.88
N ALA A 824 -3.91 -30.02 25.57
CA ALA A 824 -2.58 -30.12 25.00
C ALA A 824 -2.35 -28.93 24.05
N ASP A 825 -1.76 -27.87 24.61
CA ASP A 825 -1.10 -26.81 23.85
C ASP A 825 -0.10 -27.44 22.88
N CYS A 826 -0.29 -27.23 21.57
CA CYS A 826 0.75 -27.40 20.58
C CYS A 826 1.39 -26.04 20.29
N TYR A 827 2.64 -25.90 20.76
CA TYR A 827 3.65 -25.04 20.15
C TYR A 827 4.10 -25.59 18.80
#